data_AF-A0A8C4NUQ7-F1
#
_entry.id   AF-A0A8C4NUQ7-F1
#
_cell.length_a   1.000
_cell.length_b   1.000
_cell.length_c   1.000
_cell.angle_alpha   90.00
_cell.angle_beta   90.00
_cell.angle_gamma   90.00
#
_symmetry.space_group_name_H-M   'P 1'
#
loop_
_entity.id
_entity.type
_entity.pdbx_description
1 polymer ?
#
loop_
_entity_poly.entity_id
_entity_poly.type
_entity_poly.pdbx_seq_one_letter_code
_entity_poly.pdbx_strand_id
1 'polypeptide(L)'
;MKIYNFCIFMLPNTFILKPTQRSAINDRDILWTSPVPYVLGKDLEMNAKGVILKAHDQFRLKSCIDFKPRDSEEYYISCFFHSRCFSYIGQVFNNGQNLSIGTNCDEISTVEHEFLHALGFYHEQSRYDRDDYLTIAFENIKEGRENNFRKVSEEESTTNGVQYDYWSVMHYGKNAFSNGKGSTMITKDPKFEDVIGQRLEVSPSDVLELNRLYKCNSTIAFQMHCSFSNGTMCQMNRCSQSVISWEMVTKAYGGPNFDHTNLPSGQDDGYFMHASTASGQKGDSAWLETHRMTAKRECHIQCLQFYFYHSGNGSDELNIWIREFEDEWDSRGTLRLMEQITGPPTSHWQVKHVSLNATKHFQVEFEIRKGAGNSSGGFSIDDINLSETECPHVTMQINDFENVLNTSEYGTTLYSQRQYSSGGYAYAVGTVLFNTHFGLFVQLLSGKYDDKLEWPLPQRQVTFQMLDQNPNIQLQMSKQRSITSDLSVSESDDTFLWDNPREIGTPYVDENNETIYAGPLIGRTFFATAEELKVRDFLKGGSAVFVFRFEGRLIKKNVSAKMDCNLRGACHCPGTFESLHCTLVNNGGSYLLATGEGILVAKKAEKGIKKRQRDLRIQKTRVNIGVASPRWKELMKEKDFQRDAEVACFLLDR
;
A
#
# COMPACT_ATOMS: atom_id res chain seq x y z
N MET A 1 -0.84 -13.46 -25.77
CA MET A 1 -1.11 -12.13 -25.20
C MET A 1 -0.23 -11.10 -25.91
N LYS A 2 -0.81 -10.10 -26.59
CA LYS A 2 -0.07 -9.03 -27.29
C LYS A 2 -0.44 -7.71 -26.63
N ILE A 3 0.46 -7.17 -25.80
CA ILE A 3 0.36 -5.80 -25.27
C ILE A 3 0.84 -4.86 -26.38
N TYR A 4 -0.02 -3.95 -26.84
CA TYR A 4 0.29 -2.98 -27.90
C TYR A 4 0.53 -1.60 -27.29
N ASN A 5 1.77 -1.30 -26.89
CA ASN A 5 2.18 0.05 -26.45
C ASN A 5 2.56 0.89 -27.68
N PHE A 6 1.99 2.08 -27.86
CA PHE A 6 2.48 3.08 -28.83
C PHE A 6 2.07 4.47 -28.36
N CYS A 7 3.05 5.35 -28.19
CA CYS A 7 2.86 6.80 -28.20
C CYS A 7 3.92 7.44 -29.13
N ILE A 8 3.51 8.49 -29.86
CA ILE A 8 4.21 9.13 -30.98
C ILE A 8 4.83 10.45 -30.50
N PHE A 9 6.07 10.76 -30.92
CA PHE A 9 6.61 12.13 -30.91
C PHE A 9 7.26 12.49 -32.26
N MET A 10 7.11 13.76 -32.65
CA MET A 10 7.63 14.51 -33.83
C MET A 10 8.24 15.80 -33.21
N LEU A 11 9.39 16.40 -33.56
CA LEU A 11 10.20 16.61 -34.79
C LEU A 11 11.57 17.31 -34.38
N PRO A 12 12.52 17.76 -35.25
CA PRO A 12 13.95 17.36 -35.19
C PRO A 12 15.06 18.48 -35.18
N ASN A 13 16.34 18.03 -35.08
CA ASN A 13 17.65 18.61 -35.52
C ASN A 13 18.33 19.69 -34.60
N THR A 14 19.66 19.76 -34.29
CA THR A 14 20.94 19.25 -34.88
C THR A 14 22.23 19.61 -34.05
N PHE A 15 23.27 18.73 -34.09
CA PHE A 15 24.77 18.90 -34.02
C PHE A 15 25.64 19.07 -32.71
N ILE A 16 26.32 17.96 -32.30
CA ILE A 16 27.77 17.69 -31.93
C ILE A 16 28.49 18.27 -30.66
N LEU A 17 28.76 17.42 -29.62
CA LEU A 17 30.06 16.97 -28.97
C LEU A 17 30.02 16.64 -27.43
N LYS A 18 30.34 15.38 -27.06
CA LYS A 18 30.86 14.79 -25.76
C LYS A 18 29.91 14.63 -24.52
N PRO A 19 30.14 13.61 -23.65
CA PRO A 19 29.11 12.72 -23.07
C PRO A 19 28.58 13.15 -21.70
N THR A 20 27.26 13.13 -21.43
CA THR A 20 26.72 13.43 -20.07
C THR A 20 25.30 12.89 -19.74
N GLN A 21 25.16 11.56 -19.63
CA GLN A 21 23.97 10.68 -19.36
C GLN A 21 22.55 11.32 -19.19
N ARG A 22 21.51 10.93 -19.98
CA ARG A 22 20.12 11.50 -19.91
C ARG A 22 18.86 10.57 -20.21
N SER A 23 17.82 10.56 -19.32
CA SER A 23 16.63 9.63 -19.21
C SER A 23 15.23 10.25 -18.91
N ALA A 24 15.03 11.07 -17.87
CA ALA A 24 13.80 11.84 -17.57
C ALA A 24 13.74 13.21 -18.28
N ILE A 25 12.66 13.99 -18.21
CA ILE A 25 12.60 15.34 -18.79
C ILE A 25 13.58 16.31 -18.12
N ASN A 26 14.20 17.19 -18.91
CA ASN A 26 15.08 18.25 -18.40
C ASN A 26 14.33 19.55 -18.07
N ASP A 27 13.24 19.82 -18.77
CA ASP A 27 12.43 21.02 -18.58
C ASP A 27 11.67 20.94 -17.25
N ARG A 28 11.97 21.90 -16.36
CA ARG A 28 11.39 21.97 -15.02
C ARG A 28 10.01 22.65 -15.02
N ASP A 29 9.66 23.38 -16.06
CA ASP A 29 8.39 24.11 -16.14
C ASP A 29 7.21 23.18 -16.40
N ILE A 30 7.49 21.95 -16.86
CA ILE A 30 6.50 20.89 -17.08
C ILE A 30 6.59 19.75 -16.05
N LEU A 31 7.22 19.99 -14.89
CA LEU A 31 7.14 19.07 -13.75
C LEU A 31 5.88 19.35 -12.93
N TRP A 32 5.31 18.29 -12.35
CA TRP A 32 4.17 18.44 -11.46
C TRP A 32 4.58 19.09 -10.12
N THR A 33 3.67 19.86 -9.52
CA THR A 33 3.80 20.24 -8.11
C THR A 33 3.10 19.20 -7.25
N SER A 34 3.82 18.61 -6.28
CA SER A 34 3.27 17.68 -5.29
C SER A 34 2.45 18.45 -4.24
N PRO A 35 1.26 17.98 -3.83
CA PRO A 35 0.57 16.77 -4.28
C PRO A 35 -0.08 16.93 -5.67
N VAL A 36 0.07 15.91 -6.52
CA VAL A 36 -0.46 15.86 -7.88
C VAL A 36 -1.99 15.66 -7.85
N PRO A 37 -2.79 16.59 -8.40
CA PRO A 37 -4.24 16.46 -8.43
C PRO A 37 -4.67 15.40 -9.45
N TYR A 38 -5.61 14.52 -9.07
CA TYR A 38 -6.15 13.49 -9.97
C TYR A 38 -7.67 13.39 -9.95
N VAL A 39 -8.24 12.86 -11.03
CA VAL A 39 -9.65 12.46 -11.15
C VAL A 39 -9.70 11.02 -11.66
N LEU A 40 -10.48 10.17 -10.98
CA LEU A 40 -10.78 8.82 -11.45
C LEU A 40 -12.10 8.82 -12.22
N GLY A 41 -12.02 8.62 -13.54
CA GLY A 41 -13.15 8.54 -14.45
C GLY A 41 -14.21 7.53 -14.02
N LYS A 42 -15.47 7.79 -14.36
CA LYS A 42 -16.60 6.89 -14.07
C LYS A 42 -16.57 5.61 -14.91
N ASP A 43 -15.92 5.69 -16.05
CA ASP A 43 -15.69 4.67 -17.06
C ASP A 43 -14.57 3.69 -16.70
N LEU A 44 -13.69 4.04 -15.76
CA LEU A 44 -12.69 3.10 -15.23
C LEU A 44 -13.34 1.90 -14.56
N GLU A 45 -12.78 0.72 -14.83
CA GLU A 45 -13.09 -0.51 -14.09
C GLU A 45 -12.80 -0.33 -12.60
N MET A 46 -13.59 -0.97 -11.75
CA MET A 46 -13.44 -0.83 -10.29
C MET A 46 -12.07 -1.35 -9.82
N ASN A 47 -11.57 -2.42 -10.42
CA ASN A 47 -10.26 -2.96 -10.10
C ASN A 47 -9.15 -1.95 -10.41
N ALA A 48 -9.20 -1.32 -11.59
CA ALA A 48 -8.26 -0.27 -11.99
C ALA A 48 -8.22 0.89 -10.98
N LYS A 49 -9.38 1.34 -10.48
CA LYS A 49 -9.43 2.40 -9.46
C LYS A 49 -8.66 2.02 -8.19
N GLY A 50 -8.90 0.82 -7.66
CA GLY A 50 -8.17 0.34 -6.48
C GLY A 50 -6.66 0.23 -6.72
N VAL A 51 -6.26 -0.25 -7.91
CA VAL A 51 -4.84 -0.38 -8.29
C VAL A 51 -4.17 0.98 -8.46
N ILE A 52 -4.86 2.00 -8.99
CA ILE A 52 -4.36 3.38 -9.03
C ILE A 52 -4.07 3.91 -7.63
N LEU A 53 -4.99 3.71 -6.69
CA LEU A 53 -4.78 4.15 -5.30
C LEU A 53 -3.61 3.41 -4.63
N LYS A 54 -3.36 2.14 -4.96
CA LYS A 54 -2.19 1.38 -4.50
C LYS A 54 -0.88 1.92 -5.09
N ALA A 55 -0.87 2.25 -6.38
CA ALA A 55 0.29 2.88 -7.03
C ALA A 55 0.63 4.22 -6.35
N HIS A 56 -0.38 5.03 -6.01
CA HIS A 56 -0.17 6.26 -5.23
C HIS A 56 0.54 5.99 -3.89
N ASP A 57 0.23 4.90 -3.18
CA ASP A 57 0.94 4.57 -1.94
C ASP A 57 2.37 4.12 -2.17
N GLN A 58 2.65 3.41 -3.26
CA GLN A 58 4.02 3.04 -3.60
C GLN A 58 4.88 4.29 -3.81
N PHE A 59 4.35 5.29 -4.51
CA PHE A 59 5.01 6.60 -4.62
C PHE A 59 5.14 7.30 -3.27
N ARG A 60 4.10 7.31 -2.41
CA ARG A 60 4.17 7.90 -1.06
C ARG A 60 5.21 7.21 -0.17
N LEU A 61 5.36 5.89 -0.30
CA LEU A 61 6.31 5.08 0.47
C LEU A 61 7.76 5.32 0.02
N LYS A 62 7.98 5.40 -1.30
CA LYS A 62 9.30 5.42 -1.93
C LYS A 62 9.80 6.83 -2.29
N SER A 63 8.93 7.84 -2.32
CA SER A 63 9.25 9.22 -2.75
C SER A 63 8.53 10.31 -1.95
N CYS A 64 8.80 11.57 -2.29
CA CYS A 64 8.06 12.76 -1.82
C CYS A 64 6.84 13.11 -2.69
N ILE A 65 6.53 12.32 -3.72
CA ILE A 65 5.37 12.53 -4.57
C ILE A 65 4.13 12.03 -3.86
N ASP A 66 3.18 12.94 -3.71
CA ASP A 66 1.85 12.65 -3.17
C ASP A 66 0.79 12.92 -4.23
N PHE A 67 -0.39 12.36 -4.02
CA PHE A 67 -1.54 12.45 -4.90
C PHE A 67 -2.76 12.85 -4.09
N LYS A 68 -3.55 13.78 -4.62
CA LYS A 68 -4.80 14.19 -4.01
C LYS A 68 -5.94 14.19 -5.03
N PRO A 69 -7.18 13.87 -4.62
CA PRO A 69 -8.32 14.12 -5.48
C PRO A 69 -8.37 15.61 -5.85
N ARG A 70 -8.68 15.90 -7.10
CA ARG A 70 -8.78 17.27 -7.59
C ARG A 70 -9.92 18.02 -6.91
N ASP A 71 -9.64 19.25 -6.47
CA ASP A 71 -10.64 20.23 -6.06
C ASP A 71 -10.93 21.21 -7.20
N SER A 72 -10.06 22.21 -7.38
CA SER A 72 -10.23 23.31 -8.35
C SER A 72 -8.99 23.57 -9.19
N GLU A 73 -7.98 22.71 -9.08
CA GLU A 73 -6.72 22.86 -9.80
C GLU A 73 -6.94 22.81 -11.31
N GLU A 74 -6.24 23.70 -12.02
CA GLU A 74 -6.30 23.82 -13.48
C GLU A 74 -5.59 22.64 -14.16
N TYR A 75 -4.40 22.29 -13.65
CA TYR A 75 -3.64 21.12 -14.09
C TYR A 75 -3.96 19.94 -13.18
N TYR A 76 -4.37 18.81 -13.77
CA TYR A 76 -4.62 17.56 -13.06
C TYR A 76 -4.52 16.36 -14.01
N ILE A 77 -4.33 15.17 -13.46
CA ILE A 77 -4.38 13.91 -14.20
C ILE A 77 -5.81 13.39 -14.23
N SER A 78 -6.35 13.15 -15.42
CA SER A 78 -7.68 12.55 -15.64
C SER A 78 -7.52 11.09 -16.04
N CYS A 79 -7.63 10.19 -15.07
CA CYS A 79 -7.56 8.75 -15.33
C CYS A 79 -8.88 8.29 -15.97
N PHE A 80 -8.82 7.62 -17.11
CA PHE A 80 -10.00 7.19 -17.87
C PHE A 80 -9.78 5.84 -18.55
N PHE A 81 -10.86 5.23 -19.03
CA PHE A 81 -10.80 3.96 -19.75
C PHE A 81 -10.62 4.18 -21.25
N HIS A 82 -9.63 3.49 -21.83
CA HIS A 82 -9.45 3.37 -23.27
C HIS A 82 -9.03 1.95 -23.65
N SER A 83 -8.91 1.66 -24.95
CA SER A 83 -8.43 0.36 -25.44
C SER A 83 -6.95 0.04 -25.14
N ARG A 84 -6.17 1.01 -24.60
CA ARG A 84 -4.72 0.91 -24.38
C ARG A 84 -4.30 1.63 -23.11
N CYS A 85 -3.09 1.37 -22.63
CA CYS A 85 -2.44 2.14 -21.56
C CYS A 85 -1.54 3.22 -22.18
N PHE A 86 -1.65 4.46 -21.72
CA PHE A 86 -0.74 5.55 -22.10
C PHE A 86 -0.88 6.76 -21.18
N SER A 87 0.17 7.56 -21.12
CA SER A 87 0.19 8.89 -20.52
C SER A 87 1.01 9.86 -21.38
N TYR A 88 0.77 11.16 -21.16
CA TYR A 88 1.70 12.21 -21.57
C TYR A 88 2.95 12.20 -20.68
N ILE A 89 4.03 12.79 -21.17
CA ILE A 89 5.29 12.93 -20.44
C ILE A 89 5.35 14.31 -19.80
N GLY A 90 5.28 14.37 -18.47
CA GLY A 90 5.21 15.63 -17.70
C GLY A 90 3.80 16.24 -17.60
N GLN A 91 3.74 17.47 -17.08
CA GLN A 91 2.56 18.33 -16.99
C GLN A 91 2.41 19.16 -18.27
N VAL A 92 1.54 18.73 -19.18
CA VAL A 92 1.46 19.32 -20.53
C VAL A 92 0.21 20.20 -20.73
N PHE A 93 -0.96 19.72 -20.30
CA PHE A 93 -2.24 20.37 -20.60
C PHE A 93 -2.90 20.93 -19.35
N ASN A 94 -3.39 22.16 -19.48
CA ASN A 94 -4.33 22.74 -18.53
C ASN A 94 -5.75 22.17 -18.77
N ASN A 95 -6.65 22.32 -17.80
CA ASN A 95 -7.99 21.72 -17.79
C ASN A 95 -8.02 20.19 -17.86
N GLY A 96 -6.95 19.55 -17.41
CA GLY A 96 -6.85 18.10 -17.26
C GLY A 96 -6.14 17.44 -18.43
N GLN A 97 -5.21 16.54 -18.11
CA GLN A 97 -4.54 15.70 -19.09
C GLN A 97 -4.93 14.23 -18.89
N ASN A 98 -5.17 13.55 -20.00
CA ASN A 98 -5.64 12.18 -19.98
C ASN A 98 -4.51 11.19 -19.66
N LEU A 99 -4.78 10.27 -18.73
CA LEU A 99 -3.97 9.08 -18.46
C LEU A 99 -4.88 7.87 -18.61
N SER A 100 -4.57 7.00 -19.55
CA SER A 100 -5.42 5.86 -19.86
C SER A 100 -5.01 4.61 -19.10
N ILE A 101 -5.94 4.02 -18.35
CA ILE A 101 -5.83 2.66 -17.80
C ILE A 101 -6.94 1.83 -18.44
N GLY A 102 -6.56 1.10 -19.50
CA GLY A 102 -7.45 0.28 -20.30
C GLY A 102 -7.55 -1.18 -19.87
N THR A 103 -8.12 -2.00 -20.75
CA THR A 103 -8.22 -3.46 -20.56
C THR A 103 -6.83 -4.08 -20.39
N ASN A 104 -6.64 -4.87 -19.32
CA ASN A 104 -5.36 -5.47 -18.90
C ASN A 104 -4.27 -4.46 -18.49
N CYS A 105 -4.63 -3.21 -18.21
CA CYS A 105 -3.70 -2.19 -17.69
C CYS A 105 -3.79 -2.03 -16.17
N ASP A 106 -4.70 -2.75 -15.51
CA ASP A 106 -5.00 -2.71 -14.09
C ASP A 106 -4.03 -3.56 -13.24
N GLU A 107 -2.77 -3.64 -13.66
CA GLU A 107 -1.67 -4.20 -12.90
C GLU A 107 -0.83 -3.06 -12.30
N ILE A 108 -0.34 -3.21 -11.05
CA ILE A 108 0.31 -2.10 -10.35
C ILE A 108 1.50 -1.53 -11.13
N SER A 109 2.35 -2.39 -11.71
CA SER A 109 3.52 -1.97 -12.47
C SER A 109 3.15 -1.17 -13.71
N THR A 110 2.01 -1.49 -14.34
CA THR A 110 1.53 -0.76 -15.51
C THR A 110 1.00 0.61 -15.10
N VAL A 111 0.25 0.67 -14.00
CA VAL A 111 -0.20 1.98 -13.49
C VAL A 111 0.99 2.84 -13.07
N GLU A 112 1.95 2.29 -12.32
CA GLU A 112 3.19 2.98 -11.95
C GLU A 112 3.97 3.48 -13.17
N HIS A 113 4.08 2.66 -14.23
CA HIS A 113 4.70 3.05 -15.49
C HIS A 113 4.03 4.27 -16.13
N GLU A 114 2.69 4.27 -16.23
CA GLU A 114 1.95 5.39 -16.81
C GLU A 114 2.04 6.65 -15.93
N PHE A 115 2.08 6.50 -14.60
CA PHE A 115 2.30 7.61 -13.69
C PHE A 115 3.74 8.15 -13.74
N LEU A 116 4.75 7.30 -13.93
CA LEU A 116 6.13 7.76 -14.17
C LEU A 116 6.22 8.57 -15.47
N HIS A 117 5.54 8.15 -16.54
CA HIS A 117 5.38 9.00 -17.72
C HIS A 117 4.78 10.36 -17.34
N ALA A 118 3.63 10.40 -16.67
CA ALA A 118 3.01 11.65 -16.24
C ALA A 118 3.94 12.52 -15.39
N LEU A 119 4.80 11.90 -14.57
CA LEU A 119 5.80 12.57 -13.72
C LEU A 119 7.06 13.01 -14.47
N GLY A 120 7.21 12.68 -15.76
CA GLY A 120 8.26 13.18 -16.63
C GLY A 120 9.29 12.16 -17.09
N PHE A 121 8.99 10.86 -17.04
CA PHE A 121 9.94 9.82 -17.47
C PHE A 121 9.70 9.39 -18.91
N TYR A 122 10.78 9.27 -19.68
CA TYR A 122 10.76 8.52 -20.93
C TYR A 122 10.97 7.02 -20.64
N HIS A 123 10.90 6.18 -21.68
CA HIS A 123 11.30 4.80 -21.54
C HIS A 123 12.82 4.67 -21.37
N GLU A 124 13.25 3.71 -20.55
CA GLU A 124 14.67 3.50 -20.25
C GLU A 124 15.49 3.12 -21.50
N GLN A 125 14.91 2.35 -22.44
CA GLN A 125 15.59 2.02 -23.71
C GLN A 125 15.68 3.19 -24.70
N SER A 126 15.05 4.32 -24.39
CA SER A 126 15.11 5.56 -25.17
C SER A 126 16.15 6.54 -24.64
N ARG A 127 16.84 6.22 -23.54
CA ARG A 127 18.03 6.99 -23.11
C ARG A 127 19.02 7.13 -24.25
N TYR A 128 19.69 8.26 -24.34
CA TYR A 128 20.68 8.45 -25.40
C TYR A 128 21.91 7.56 -25.25
N ASP A 129 22.23 7.15 -24.02
CA ASP A 129 23.39 6.33 -23.65
C ASP A 129 23.06 4.83 -23.72
N ARG A 130 21.82 4.48 -24.08
CA ARG A 130 21.36 3.09 -24.13
C ARG A 130 22.23 2.19 -25.02
N ASP A 131 22.87 2.71 -26.06
CA ASP A 131 23.75 1.93 -26.94
C ASP A 131 25.02 1.43 -26.22
N ASP A 132 25.33 1.94 -25.01
CA ASP A 132 26.38 1.40 -24.15
C ASP A 132 25.95 0.11 -23.43
N TYR A 133 24.63 -0.17 -23.37
CA TYR A 133 24.01 -1.23 -22.58
C TYR A 133 23.21 -2.22 -23.43
N LEU A 134 22.66 -1.76 -24.56
CA LEU A 134 21.81 -2.52 -25.47
C LEU A 134 22.31 -2.46 -26.91
N THR A 135 22.00 -3.51 -27.66
CA THR A 135 22.00 -3.52 -29.12
C THR A 135 20.57 -3.65 -29.62
N ILE A 136 20.13 -2.75 -30.51
CA ILE A 136 18.81 -2.83 -31.15
C ILE A 136 18.94 -3.56 -32.48
N ALA A 137 18.31 -4.73 -32.58
CA ALA A 137 18.24 -5.52 -33.81
C ALA A 137 17.08 -5.00 -34.68
N PHE A 138 17.33 -3.95 -35.46
CA PHE A 138 16.30 -3.28 -36.28
C PHE A 138 15.64 -4.23 -37.29
N GLU A 139 16.38 -5.21 -37.80
CA GLU A 139 15.90 -6.27 -38.69
C GLU A 139 14.83 -7.17 -38.06
N ASN A 140 14.77 -7.23 -36.73
CA ASN A 140 13.77 -7.99 -35.98
C ASN A 140 12.54 -7.16 -35.60
N ILE A 141 12.53 -5.85 -35.89
CA ILE A 141 11.39 -4.98 -35.59
C ILE A 141 10.31 -5.14 -36.66
N LYS A 142 9.03 -5.08 -36.26
CA LYS A 142 7.90 -4.97 -37.19
C LYS A 142 7.99 -3.67 -37.99
N GLU A 143 7.80 -3.77 -39.29
CA GLU A 143 7.77 -2.61 -40.19
C GLU A 143 6.83 -1.49 -39.67
N GLY A 144 7.35 -0.26 -39.63
CA GLY A 144 6.64 0.93 -39.16
C GLY A 144 6.64 1.12 -37.64
N ARG A 145 7.37 0.29 -36.89
CA ARG A 145 7.49 0.34 -35.42
C ARG A 145 8.88 0.74 -34.92
N GLU A 146 9.79 1.08 -35.83
CA GLU A 146 11.17 1.48 -35.57
C GLU A 146 11.25 2.75 -34.71
N ASN A 147 10.25 3.64 -34.84
CA ASN A 147 10.20 4.90 -34.11
C ASN A 147 10.15 4.73 -32.58
N ASN A 148 9.67 3.59 -32.05
CA ASN A 148 9.66 3.34 -30.61
C ASN A 148 11.06 3.10 -30.01
N PHE A 149 12.06 2.90 -30.85
CA PHE A 149 13.44 2.64 -30.44
C PHE A 149 14.36 3.85 -30.68
N ARG A 150 13.76 4.98 -31.05
CA ARG A 150 14.47 6.25 -31.13
C ARG A 150 14.93 6.66 -29.75
N LYS A 151 16.16 7.16 -29.71
CA LYS A 151 16.74 7.77 -28.52
C LYS A 151 16.20 9.19 -28.38
N VAL A 152 15.91 9.59 -27.15
CA VAL A 152 15.65 10.98 -26.80
C VAL A 152 17.01 11.69 -26.74
N SER A 153 17.08 12.92 -27.25
CA SER A 153 18.34 13.64 -27.32
C SER A 153 18.85 14.01 -25.92
N GLU A 154 20.15 14.30 -25.82
CA GLU A 154 20.66 14.85 -24.58
C GLU A 154 19.99 16.21 -24.26
N GLU A 155 19.69 17.03 -25.25
CA GLU A 155 19.10 18.36 -25.04
C GLU A 155 17.74 18.29 -24.31
N GLU A 156 16.95 17.23 -24.55
CA GLU A 156 15.57 17.09 -24.08
C GLU A 156 15.40 16.28 -22.79
N SER A 157 16.40 15.50 -22.37
CA SER A 157 16.29 14.56 -21.23
C SER A 157 17.33 14.81 -20.13
N THR A 158 17.32 14.11 -18.98
CA THR A 158 18.38 14.04 -17.92
C THR A 158 18.38 12.69 -17.19
N THR A 159 19.50 12.07 -16.77
CA THR A 159 19.47 10.80 -15.97
C THR A 159 19.48 11.11 -14.50
N ASN A 160 19.66 12.39 -14.18
CA ASN A 160 19.94 12.85 -12.85
C ASN A 160 21.14 12.09 -12.23
N GLY A 161 22.11 11.65 -13.05
CA GLY A 161 23.29 10.89 -12.61
C GLY A 161 22.98 9.46 -12.14
N VAL A 162 21.87 8.87 -12.56
CA VAL A 162 21.50 7.47 -12.30
C VAL A 162 21.99 6.59 -13.46
N GLN A 163 22.55 5.43 -13.13
CA GLN A 163 23.05 4.47 -14.12
C GLN A 163 21.91 3.87 -14.95
N TYR A 164 22.23 3.23 -16.07
CA TYR A 164 21.26 2.49 -16.87
C TYR A 164 20.66 1.34 -16.07
N ASP A 165 19.32 1.28 -16.02
CA ASP A 165 18.62 0.32 -15.18
C ASP A 165 17.87 -0.73 -16.00
N TYR A 166 18.46 -1.93 -16.11
CA TYR A 166 17.79 -3.08 -16.72
C TYR A 166 16.52 -3.51 -15.96
N TRP A 167 16.41 -3.17 -14.67
CA TRP A 167 15.23 -3.45 -13.83
C TRP A 167 14.15 -2.38 -13.92
N SER A 168 14.35 -1.30 -14.69
CA SER A 168 13.40 -0.20 -14.74
C SER A 168 12.03 -0.68 -15.21
N VAL A 169 10.98 -0.26 -14.51
CA VAL A 169 9.60 -0.51 -14.97
C VAL A 169 9.33 0.23 -16.29
N MET A 170 10.13 1.25 -16.60
CA MET A 170 10.12 2.01 -17.85
C MET A 170 10.85 1.32 -19.00
N HIS A 171 11.49 0.17 -18.75
CA HIS A 171 12.18 -0.59 -19.79
C HIS A 171 11.21 -1.53 -20.55
N TYR A 172 11.37 -1.59 -21.87
CA TYR A 172 10.68 -2.59 -22.70
C TYR A 172 11.25 -4.01 -22.52
N GLY A 173 10.43 -5.03 -22.74
CA GLY A 173 10.94 -6.43 -22.78
C GLY A 173 11.69 -6.73 -24.08
N LYS A 174 12.61 -7.71 -24.06
CA LYS A 174 13.51 -8.05 -25.19
C LYS A 174 12.83 -8.25 -26.55
N ASN A 175 11.56 -8.68 -26.55
CA ASN A 175 10.76 -8.99 -27.74
C ASN A 175 9.76 -7.87 -28.15
N ALA A 176 9.85 -6.68 -27.56
CA ALA A 176 8.93 -5.58 -27.84
C ALA A 176 8.87 -5.27 -29.35
N PHE A 177 7.68 -5.28 -29.94
CA PHE A 177 7.49 -5.06 -31.39
C PHE A 177 8.25 -6.01 -32.33
N SER A 178 8.69 -7.19 -31.85
CA SER A 178 9.34 -8.19 -32.69
C SER A 178 8.45 -8.67 -33.83
N ASN A 179 9.03 -8.83 -35.03
CA ASN A 179 8.41 -9.44 -36.20
C ASN A 179 8.38 -10.99 -36.14
N GLY A 180 8.85 -11.58 -35.03
CA GLY A 180 8.89 -13.02 -34.80
C GLY A 180 10.19 -13.71 -35.23
N LYS A 181 11.16 -12.97 -35.78
CA LYS A 181 12.45 -13.53 -36.24
C LYS A 181 13.57 -13.49 -35.18
N GLY A 182 13.31 -12.89 -34.02
CA GLY A 182 14.25 -12.80 -32.90
C GLY A 182 13.92 -11.68 -31.92
N SER A 183 14.74 -11.51 -30.89
CA SER A 183 14.67 -10.36 -29.97
C SER A 183 14.98 -9.06 -30.72
N THR A 184 14.28 -7.98 -30.35
CA THR A 184 14.52 -6.62 -30.88
C THR A 184 15.56 -5.86 -30.05
N MET A 185 15.70 -6.21 -28.77
CA MET A 185 16.73 -5.67 -27.89
C MET A 185 17.56 -6.81 -27.36
N ILE A 186 18.88 -6.66 -27.45
CA ILE A 186 19.86 -7.61 -26.96
C ILE A 186 20.71 -6.87 -25.93
N THR A 187 20.72 -7.34 -24.70
CA THR A 187 21.54 -6.78 -23.62
C THR A 187 23.01 -7.07 -23.88
N LYS A 188 23.90 -6.12 -23.59
CA LYS A 188 25.35 -6.36 -23.71
C LYS A 188 25.89 -7.28 -22.63
N ASP A 189 25.26 -7.28 -21.46
CA ASP A 189 25.52 -8.25 -20.40
C ASP A 189 24.39 -9.28 -20.39
N PRO A 190 24.64 -10.53 -20.84
CA PRO A 190 23.61 -11.55 -21.03
C PRO A 190 22.81 -11.89 -19.77
N LYS A 191 23.34 -11.60 -18.58
CA LYS A 191 22.62 -11.87 -17.32
C LYS A 191 21.35 -11.02 -17.16
N PHE A 192 21.23 -9.94 -17.94
CA PHE A 192 20.06 -9.06 -17.92
C PHE A 192 19.07 -9.33 -19.06
N GLU A 193 19.33 -10.30 -19.93
CA GLU A 193 18.49 -10.56 -21.10
C GLU A 193 17.04 -10.91 -20.72
N ASP A 194 16.85 -11.66 -19.62
CA ASP A 194 15.54 -12.03 -19.07
C ASP A 194 15.08 -11.11 -17.92
N VAL A 195 15.85 -10.05 -17.62
CA VAL A 195 15.51 -9.04 -16.61
C VAL A 195 14.73 -7.88 -17.22
N ILE A 196 15.14 -7.43 -18.42
CA ILE A 196 14.52 -6.28 -19.06
C ILE A 196 13.03 -6.48 -19.33
N GLY A 197 12.23 -5.47 -19.03
CA GLY A 197 10.77 -5.53 -19.18
C GLY A 197 10.03 -6.20 -18.02
N GLN A 198 10.65 -6.29 -16.85
CA GLN A 198 10.00 -6.70 -15.61
C GLN A 198 8.69 -5.92 -15.34
N ARG A 199 7.71 -6.57 -14.70
CA ARG A 199 6.38 -6.02 -14.35
C ARG A 199 5.99 -6.36 -12.90
N LEU A 200 6.93 -6.10 -11.99
CA LEU A 200 6.77 -6.23 -10.55
C LEU A 200 6.27 -4.89 -9.99
N GLU A 201 7.17 -3.91 -9.87
CA GLU A 201 6.95 -2.55 -9.37
C GLU A 201 8.02 -1.60 -9.95
N VAL A 202 7.95 -0.30 -9.62
CA VAL A 202 9.05 0.65 -9.79
C VAL A 202 10.35 0.13 -9.16
N SER A 203 11.45 0.24 -9.89
CA SER A 203 12.76 -0.18 -9.39
C SER A 203 13.33 0.84 -8.38
N PRO A 204 14.32 0.43 -7.57
CA PRO A 204 15.09 1.38 -6.76
C PRO A 204 15.73 2.51 -7.57
N SER A 205 16.14 2.25 -8.82
CA SER A 205 16.74 3.26 -9.69
C SER A 205 15.69 4.22 -10.25
N ASP A 206 14.50 3.73 -10.64
CA ASP A 206 13.36 4.57 -11.04
C ASP A 206 13.03 5.57 -9.93
N VAL A 207 12.94 5.07 -8.68
CA VAL A 207 12.68 5.87 -7.48
C VAL A 207 13.81 6.85 -7.19
N LEU A 208 15.07 6.43 -7.31
CA LEU A 208 16.22 7.30 -7.10
C LEU A 208 16.23 8.45 -8.11
N GLU A 209 15.97 8.17 -9.37
CA GLU A 209 15.87 9.19 -10.41
C GLU A 209 14.70 10.13 -10.14
N LEU A 210 13.53 9.61 -9.76
CA LEU A 210 12.35 10.41 -9.39
C LEU A 210 12.66 11.35 -8.23
N ASN A 211 13.29 10.82 -7.17
CA ASN A 211 13.67 11.58 -6.00
C ASN A 211 14.69 12.67 -6.32
N ARG A 212 15.62 12.43 -7.24
CA ARG A 212 16.57 13.46 -7.70
C ARG A 212 15.89 14.53 -8.58
N LEU A 213 14.99 14.12 -9.47
CA LEU A 213 14.23 15.02 -10.35
C LEU A 213 13.37 15.99 -9.54
N TYR A 214 12.65 15.49 -8.54
CA TYR A 214 11.76 16.28 -7.67
C TYR A 214 12.43 16.78 -6.39
N LYS A 215 13.74 16.54 -6.21
CA LYS A 215 14.54 16.98 -5.06
C LYS A 215 13.96 16.53 -3.71
N CYS A 216 13.49 15.29 -3.64
CA CYS A 216 12.94 14.71 -2.43
C CYS A 216 14.02 14.59 -1.34
N ASN A 217 13.74 15.15 -0.16
CA ASN A 217 14.56 15.07 1.04
C ASN A 217 14.00 14.11 2.10
N SER A 218 12.75 13.70 1.93
CA SER A 218 12.04 12.73 2.77
C SER A 218 10.95 12.07 1.94
N THR A 219 10.34 11.02 2.47
CA THR A 219 9.16 10.37 1.88
C THR A 219 7.90 10.65 2.70
N ILE A 220 6.74 10.39 2.09
CA ILE A 220 5.44 10.70 2.70
C ILE A 220 5.06 9.65 3.76
N ALA A 221 5.17 8.36 3.41
CA ALA A 221 4.66 7.27 4.24
C ALA A 221 5.77 6.45 4.95
N PHE A 222 7.03 6.49 4.53
CA PHE A 222 8.08 5.74 5.23
C PHE A 222 8.53 6.46 6.51
N GLN A 223 8.69 5.68 7.59
CA GLN A 223 9.07 6.18 8.90
C GLN A 223 10.46 5.70 9.31
N MET A 224 10.70 4.38 9.29
CA MET A 224 12.03 3.83 9.60
C MET A 224 12.27 2.46 8.98
N HIS A 225 13.56 2.14 8.82
CA HIS A 225 14.08 0.82 8.52
C HIS A 225 15.31 0.56 9.40
N CYS A 226 15.45 -0.66 9.92
CA CYS A 226 16.61 -1.11 10.68
C CYS A 226 16.87 -2.61 10.48
N SER A 227 17.96 -2.92 9.78
CA SER A 227 18.50 -4.29 9.58
C SER A 227 19.71 -4.60 10.47
N PHE A 228 20.13 -3.65 11.31
CA PHE A 228 21.33 -3.73 12.17
C PHE A 228 22.68 -4.00 11.47
N SER A 229 22.71 -4.15 10.15
CA SER A 229 23.86 -4.68 9.39
C SER A 229 25.12 -3.81 9.45
N ASN A 230 25.00 -2.54 9.83
CA ASN A 230 26.13 -1.64 10.02
C ASN A 230 26.69 -1.62 11.46
N GLY A 231 26.25 -2.55 12.32
CA GLY A 231 26.64 -2.61 13.73
C GLY A 231 26.04 -1.49 14.58
N THR A 232 24.97 -0.82 14.10
CA THR A 232 24.27 0.24 14.83
C THR A 232 22.83 -0.15 15.13
N MET A 233 22.29 0.35 16.23
CA MET A 233 20.91 0.08 16.65
C MET A 233 19.90 1.06 16.03
N CYS A 234 20.24 1.78 14.96
CA CYS A 234 19.32 2.73 14.29
C CYS A 234 18.66 3.74 15.26
N GLN A 235 19.41 4.24 16.23
CA GLN A 235 18.94 5.13 17.31
C GLN A 235 17.91 4.50 18.26
N MET A 236 17.74 3.17 18.24
CA MET A 236 16.97 2.45 19.23
C MET A 236 17.74 2.39 20.55
N ASN A 237 17.00 2.47 21.66
CA ASN A 237 17.52 2.35 23.01
C ASN A 237 17.10 1.01 23.60
N ARG A 238 17.95 0.44 24.46
CA ARG A 238 17.62 -0.75 25.22
C ARG A 238 17.53 -0.42 26.70
N CYS A 239 16.52 -0.95 27.35
CA CYS A 239 16.27 -0.78 28.78
C CYS A 239 16.03 -2.17 29.40
N SER A 240 16.70 -2.45 30.51
CA SER A 240 16.41 -3.64 31.31
C SER A 240 16.51 -3.33 32.79
N GLN A 241 15.59 -3.90 33.56
CA GLN A 241 15.61 -3.90 35.02
C GLN A 241 16.02 -5.28 35.59
N SER A 242 16.32 -6.25 34.72
CA SER A 242 16.59 -7.63 35.06
C SER A 242 17.91 -8.11 34.45
N VAL A 243 18.22 -9.40 34.62
CA VAL A 243 19.38 -10.04 33.98
C VAL A 243 19.18 -10.27 32.47
N ILE A 244 17.93 -10.20 32.00
CA ILE A 244 17.59 -10.33 30.58
C ILE A 244 17.84 -8.98 29.91
N SER A 245 18.49 -8.94 28.76
CA SER A 245 18.75 -7.70 28.03
C SER A 245 18.78 -7.96 26.53
N TRP A 246 18.42 -6.96 25.74
CA TRP A 246 18.60 -6.97 24.29
C TRP A 246 20.06 -6.74 23.94
N GLU A 247 20.64 -7.64 23.16
CA GLU A 247 22.02 -7.60 22.72
C GLU A 247 22.08 -7.71 21.20
N MET A 248 22.93 -6.89 20.59
CA MET A 248 23.24 -7.02 19.17
C MET A 248 24.25 -8.14 19.01
N VAL A 249 23.90 -9.15 18.23
CA VAL A 249 24.71 -10.36 18.05
C VAL A 249 24.73 -10.76 16.58
N THR A 250 25.72 -11.56 16.18
CA THR A 250 25.78 -12.20 14.86
C THR A 250 25.22 -13.63 14.88
N LYS A 251 25.04 -14.20 16.08
CA LYS A 251 24.50 -15.54 16.33
C LYS A 251 23.94 -15.63 17.74
N ALA A 252 22.93 -16.47 17.95
CA ALA A 252 22.33 -16.72 19.26
C ALA A 252 22.33 -18.22 19.61
N TYR A 253 22.51 -18.53 20.89
CA TYR A 253 22.42 -19.91 21.38
C TYR A 253 20.97 -20.40 21.28
N GLY A 254 20.78 -21.62 20.79
CA GLY A 254 19.45 -22.14 20.42
C GLY A 254 18.93 -21.63 19.07
N GLY A 255 19.68 -20.76 18.39
CA GLY A 255 19.31 -20.13 17.12
C GLY A 255 18.78 -18.70 17.29
N PRO A 256 18.85 -17.90 16.20
CA PRO A 256 19.35 -18.26 14.88
C PRO A 256 20.88 -18.16 14.77
N ASN A 257 21.46 -18.89 13.81
CA ASN A 257 22.90 -18.88 13.54
C ASN A 257 23.36 -17.73 12.63
N PHE A 258 22.41 -17.11 11.93
CA PHE A 258 22.62 -16.03 10.98
C PHE A 258 21.49 -15.01 11.14
N ASP A 259 21.78 -13.74 10.83
CA ASP A 259 20.79 -12.69 10.70
C ASP A 259 19.81 -12.99 9.56
N HIS A 260 18.67 -12.29 9.53
CA HIS A 260 17.71 -12.45 8.44
C HIS A 260 18.17 -11.67 7.20
N THR A 261 18.80 -10.50 7.38
CA THR A 261 19.20 -9.59 6.29
C THR A 261 19.95 -10.33 5.18
N ASN A 262 20.97 -11.11 5.55
CA ASN A 262 21.94 -11.71 4.62
C ASN A 262 21.68 -13.20 4.27
N LEU A 263 20.48 -13.73 4.55
CA LEU A 263 20.11 -15.07 4.10
C LEU A 263 20.03 -15.16 2.57
N PRO A 264 20.38 -16.30 1.95
CA PRO A 264 20.91 -17.54 2.56
C PRO A 264 22.44 -17.53 2.75
N SER A 265 23.12 -16.49 2.26
CA SER A 265 24.56 -16.48 2.03
C SER A 265 25.37 -16.60 3.32
N GLY A 266 24.95 -15.96 4.42
CA GLY A 266 25.68 -15.95 5.70
C GLY A 266 27.17 -15.61 5.60
N GLN A 267 27.59 -15.02 4.47
CA GLN A 267 28.98 -14.82 4.06
C GLN A 267 29.53 -13.49 4.56
N ASP A 268 28.65 -12.54 4.85
CA ASP A 268 28.97 -11.24 5.45
C ASP A 268 28.54 -11.23 6.92
N ASP A 269 29.31 -10.54 7.78
CA ASP A 269 28.98 -10.36 9.19
C ASP A 269 27.71 -9.51 9.36
N GLY A 270 26.55 -10.15 9.35
CA GLY A 270 25.26 -9.54 9.65
C GLY A 270 24.95 -9.55 11.15
N TYR A 271 24.16 -8.58 11.61
CA TYR A 271 23.77 -8.45 13.01
C TYR A 271 22.26 -8.50 13.15
N PHE A 272 21.79 -8.95 14.31
CA PHE A 272 20.40 -8.87 14.72
C PHE A 272 20.32 -8.61 16.23
N MET A 273 19.14 -8.22 16.73
CA MET A 273 18.91 -8.04 18.16
C MET A 273 18.40 -9.34 18.77
N HIS A 274 18.96 -9.78 19.89
CA HIS A 274 18.56 -10.97 20.63
C HIS A 274 18.40 -10.66 22.12
N ALA A 275 17.34 -11.14 22.76
CA ALA A 275 17.30 -11.21 24.22
C ALA A 275 17.09 -12.65 24.68
N SER A 276 18.04 -13.15 25.45
CA SER A 276 17.99 -14.52 25.97
C SER A 276 17.11 -14.60 27.21
N THR A 277 16.16 -15.54 27.19
CA THR A 277 15.32 -15.92 28.33
C THR A 277 15.85 -17.20 29.01
N ALA A 278 17.03 -17.70 28.64
CA ALA A 278 17.63 -18.89 29.22
C ALA A 278 17.98 -18.71 30.71
N SER A 279 18.27 -17.47 31.12
CA SER A 279 18.43 -17.04 32.51
C SER A 279 17.27 -16.13 32.94
N GLY A 280 17.25 -15.74 34.22
CA GLY A 280 16.21 -14.90 34.78
C GLY A 280 15.04 -15.67 35.40
N GLN A 281 14.14 -14.93 36.04
CA GLN A 281 12.93 -15.43 36.69
C GLN A 281 11.69 -15.18 35.83
N LYS A 282 10.62 -15.92 36.09
CA LYS A 282 9.33 -15.68 35.44
C LYS A 282 8.92 -14.23 35.65
N GLY A 283 8.59 -13.56 34.55
CA GLY A 283 8.13 -12.17 34.56
C GLY A 283 9.24 -11.14 34.39
N ASP A 284 10.52 -11.53 34.43
CA ASP A 284 11.64 -10.68 34.03
C ASP A 284 11.44 -10.22 32.58
N SER A 285 11.74 -8.96 32.30
CA SER A 285 11.60 -8.39 30.97
C SER A 285 12.76 -7.50 30.54
N ALA A 286 12.86 -7.35 29.22
CA ALA A 286 13.82 -6.48 28.53
C ALA A 286 13.13 -5.73 27.39
N TRP A 287 13.46 -4.45 27.25
CA TRP A 287 12.80 -3.53 26.34
C TRP A 287 13.78 -3.00 25.30
N LEU A 288 13.32 -2.94 24.05
CA LEU A 288 13.99 -2.28 22.95
C LEU A 288 13.04 -1.25 22.35
N GLU A 289 13.44 0.01 22.39
CA GLU A 289 12.60 1.18 22.12
C GLU A 289 13.11 1.88 20.87
N THR A 290 12.22 2.13 19.91
CA THR A 290 12.53 2.98 18.76
C THR A 290 12.73 4.44 19.17
N HIS A 291 13.35 5.26 18.30
CA HIS A 291 13.34 6.71 18.51
C HIS A 291 11.91 7.26 18.37
N ARG A 292 11.63 8.42 18.97
CA ARG A 292 10.32 9.07 18.84
C ARG A 292 10.06 9.49 17.40
N MET A 293 8.92 9.06 16.87
CA MET A 293 8.45 9.35 15.52
C MET A 293 7.14 10.16 15.59
N THR A 294 6.72 10.71 14.45
CA THR A 294 5.50 11.52 14.36
C THR A 294 4.62 10.96 13.24
N ALA A 295 3.35 10.70 13.54
CA ALA A 295 2.37 10.40 12.50
C ALA A 295 2.14 11.64 11.62
N LYS A 296 2.35 11.50 10.32
CA LYS A 296 2.25 12.57 9.31
C LYS A 296 0.95 12.47 8.52
N ARG A 297 0.34 11.28 8.42
CA ARG A 297 -0.87 11.06 7.64
C ARG A 297 -2.13 11.14 8.49
N GLU A 298 -3.17 11.75 7.94
CA GLU A 298 -4.48 11.90 8.60
C GLU A 298 -5.21 10.56 8.83
N CYS A 299 -4.85 9.49 8.12
CA CYS A 299 -5.44 8.18 8.33
C CYS A 299 -5.08 7.57 9.68
N HIS A 300 -3.99 8.01 10.32
CA HIS A 300 -3.49 7.46 11.57
C HIS A 300 -3.37 5.92 11.54
N ILE A 301 -2.93 5.37 10.40
CA ILE A 301 -2.62 3.95 10.24
C ILE A 301 -1.12 3.80 10.03
N GLN A 302 -0.51 2.85 10.72
CA GLN A 302 0.87 2.45 10.44
C GLN A 302 0.97 0.93 10.42
N CYS A 303 1.90 0.44 9.62
CA CYS A 303 2.26 -0.96 9.57
C CYS A 303 3.69 -1.15 10.01
N LEU A 304 3.85 -1.84 11.13
CA LEU A 304 5.13 -2.36 11.58
C LEU A 304 5.32 -3.75 10.95
N GLN A 305 6.41 -3.92 10.24
CA GLN A 305 6.89 -5.20 9.73
C GLN A 305 8.24 -5.51 10.35
N PHE A 306 8.46 -6.73 10.82
CA PHE A 306 9.77 -7.20 11.26
C PHE A 306 9.85 -8.72 11.14
N TYR A 307 11.07 -9.25 11.19
CA TYR A 307 11.31 -10.68 11.27
C TYR A 307 11.70 -11.05 12.70
N PHE A 308 11.18 -12.18 13.20
CA PHE A 308 11.54 -12.70 14.52
C PHE A 308 11.97 -14.17 14.45
N TYR A 309 12.80 -14.59 15.39
CA TYR A 309 13.16 -16.00 15.61
C TYR A 309 12.97 -16.32 17.09
N HIS A 310 12.26 -17.41 17.38
CA HIS A 310 12.00 -17.86 18.74
C HIS A 310 12.76 -19.16 19.02
N SER A 311 13.75 -19.11 19.91
CA SER A 311 14.53 -20.27 20.40
C SER A 311 14.31 -20.56 21.89
N GLY A 312 13.36 -19.85 22.49
CA GLY A 312 13.06 -19.87 23.91
C GLY A 312 12.06 -20.94 24.33
N ASN A 313 11.40 -20.72 25.47
CA ASN A 313 10.31 -21.60 25.91
C ASN A 313 8.98 -21.14 25.30
N GLY A 314 8.06 -22.08 25.06
CA GLY A 314 6.74 -21.73 24.51
C GLY A 314 5.88 -20.76 25.34
N SER A 315 6.23 -20.56 26.61
CA SER A 315 5.60 -19.59 27.52
C SER A 315 6.31 -18.23 27.59
N ASP A 316 7.44 -18.05 26.90
CA ASP A 316 8.07 -16.74 26.74
C ASP A 316 7.22 -15.89 25.77
N GLU A 317 7.19 -14.58 26.02
CA GLU A 317 6.35 -13.64 25.28
C GLU A 317 7.22 -12.57 24.60
N LEU A 318 6.91 -12.25 23.35
CA LEU A 318 7.36 -11.02 22.69
C LEU A 318 6.16 -10.10 22.49
N ASN A 319 6.10 -9.04 23.29
CA ASN A 319 5.03 -8.05 23.30
C ASN A 319 5.46 -6.84 22.47
N ILE A 320 4.57 -6.40 21.58
CA ILE A 320 4.75 -5.20 20.76
C ILE A 320 3.85 -4.11 21.30
N TRP A 321 4.47 -3.05 21.80
CA TRP A 321 3.77 -1.91 22.38
C TRP A 321 3.89 -0.69 21.48
N ILE A 322 2.87 0.15 21.53
CA ILE A 322 2.99 1.54 21.12
C ILE A 322 2.96 2.43 22.36
N ARG A 323 3.89 3.37 22.44
CA ARG A 323 3.89 4.46 23.42
C ARG A 323 3.55 5.75 22.70
N GLU A 324 2.40 6.35 23.00
CA GLU A 324 2.00 7.66 22.46
C GLU A 324 2.24 8.78 23.46
N PHE A 325 2.71 9.93 22.96
CA PHE A 325 3.02 11.11 23.75
C PHE A 325 2.04 12.23 23.42
N GLU A 326 1.57 12.93 24.45
CA GLU A 326 0.64 14.04 24.28
C GLU A 326 1.28 15.23 23.57
N ASP A 327 2.54 15.52 23.91
CA ASP A 327 3.36 16.58 23.32
C ASP A 327 4.86 16.31 23.54
N GLU A 328 5.73 17.24 23.15
CA GLU A 328 7.19 17.12 23.29
C GLU A 328 7.67 17.07 24.76
N TRP A 329 6.87 17.56 25.71
CA TRP A 329 7.19 17.62 27.14
C TRP A 329 6.74 16.37 27.90
N ASP A 330 5.84 15.58 27.31
CA ASP A 330 5.48 14.29 27.85
C ASP A 330 6.67 13.32 27.75
N SER A 331 7.27 13.03 28.91
CA SER A 331 8.39 12.10 29.04
C SER A 331 7.96 10.66 29.32
N ARG A 332 6.68 10.43 29.69
CA ARG A 332 6.20 9.10 30.07
C ARG A 332 5.43 8.42 28.94
N GLY A 333 4.56 9.17 28.25
CA GLY A 333 3.64 8.62 27.26
C GLY A 333 2.65 7.60 27.83
N THR A 334 1.71 7.19 26.98
CA THR A 334 0.71 6.15 27.28
C THR A 334 1.03 4.90 26.46
N LEU A 335 1.20 3.77 27.14
CA LEU A 335 1.45 2.47 26.52
C LEU A 335 0.15 1.75 26.15
N ARG A 336 0.13 1.15 24.96
CA ARG A 336 -0.93 0.24 24.51
C ARG A 336 -0.30 -1.00 23.89
N LEU A 337 -0.75 -2.18 24.33
CA LEU A 337 -0.32 -3.45 23.76
C LEU A 337 -0.99 -3.60 22.39
N MET A 338 -0.18 -3.82 21.35
CA MET A 338 -0.65 -3.93 19.98
C MET A 338 -0.63 -5.37 19.48
N GLU A 339 0.35 -6.15 19.93
CA GLU A 339 0.47 -7.56 19.57
C GLU A 339 1.24 -8.32 20.67
N GLN A 340 0.92 -9.61 20.82
CA GLN A 340 1.64 -10.53 21.70
C GLN A 340 1.95 -11.83 20.94
N ILE A 341 3.24 -12.14 20.82
CA ILE A 341 3.74 -13.33 20.15
C ILE A 341 4.15 -14.35 21.21
N THR A 342 3.55 -15.54 21.16
CA THR A 342 3.82 -16.69 22.03
C THR A 342 3.75 -17.99 21.22
N GLY A 343 4.11 -19.11 21.82
CA GLY A 343 4.04 -20.43 21.17
C GLY A 343 5.41 -21.08 21.01
N PRO A 344 5.50 -22.26 20.38
CA PRO A 344 6.70 -23.07 20.35
C PRO A 344 7.89 -22.36 19.64
N PRO A 345 9.13 -22.85 19.85
CA PRO A 345 10.28 -22.39 19.08
C PRO A 345 10.06 -22.51 17.57
N THR A 346 10.60 -21.56 16.83
CA THR A 346 10.56 -21.52 15.37
C THR A 346 11.83 -22.12 14.79
N SER A 347 11.72 -22.84 13.67
CA SER A 347 12.90 -23.33 12.93
C SER A 347 13.50 -22.29 11.98
N HIS A 348 12.70 -21.34 11.53
CA HIS A 348 13.05 -20.29 10.56
C HIS A 348 12.69 -18.92 11.11
N TRP A 349 13.35 -17.87 10.62
CA TRP A 349 12.88 -16.50 10.82
C TRP A 349 11.45 -16.36 10.32
N GLN A 350 10.58 -15.73 11.11
CA GLN A 350 9.17 -15.54 10.83
C GLN A 350 8.88 -14.06 10.61
N VAL A 351 8.18 -13.73 9.53
CA VAL A 351 7.71 -12.36 9.30
C VAL A 351 6.48 -12.07 10.18
N LYS A 352 6.41 -10.86 10.74
CA LYS A 352 5.23 -10.36 11.43
C LYS A 352 4.85 -8.98 10.94
N HIS A 353 3.55 -8.78 10.72
CA HIS A 353 2.93 -7.48 10.48
C HIS A 353 2.05 -7.12 11.68
N VAL A 354 2.22 -5.90 12.20
CA VAL A 354 1.44 -5.38 13.33
C VAL A 354 0.82 -4.05 12.92
N SER A 355 -0.52 -4.02 12.92
CA SER A 355 -1.28 -2.79 12.65
C SER A 355 -1.18 -1.85 13.85
N LEU A 356 -0.73 -0.64 13.61
CA LEU A 356 -0.66 0.43 14.61
C LEU A 356 -1.62 1.57 14.24
N ASN A 357 -2.00 2.35 15.25
CA ASN A 357 -2.94 3.45 15.09
C ASN A 357 -2.54 4.69 15.89
N ALA A 358 -1.26 5.08 15.76
CA ALA A 358 -0.72 6.27 16.39
C ALA A 358 -1.36 7.53 15.81
N THR A 359 -1.79 8.45 16.67
CA THR A 359 -2.38 9.73 16.25
C THR A 359 -1.44 10.92 16.46
N LYS A 360 -0.43 10.76 17.31
CA LYS A 360 0.51 11.81 17.74
C LYS A 360 1.96 11.36 17.60
N HIS A 361 2.85 11.95 18.38
CA HIS A 361 4.21 11.44 18.56
C HIS A 361 4.16 10.08 19.23
N PHE A 362 4.95 9.13 18.75
CA PHE A 362 4.93 7.77 19.28
C PHE A 362 6.28 7.06 19.16
N GLN A 363 6.41 5.97 19.93
CA GLN A 363 7.46 4.98 19.82
C GLN A 363 6.82 3.59 19.71
N VAL A 364 7.48 2.70 18.97
CA VAL A 364 7.27 1.26 19.05
C VAL A 364 8.27 0.68 20.04
N GLU A 365 7.80 -0.20 20.91
CA GLU A 365 8.62 -0.89 21.91
C GLU A 365 8.45 -2.40 21.85
N PHE A 366 9.56 -3.11 21.82
CA PHE A 366 9.64 -4.56 21.83
C PHE A 366 10.01 -5.02 23.23
N GLU A 367 9.06 -5.61 23.94
CA GLU A 367 9.27 -6.19 25.25
C GLU A 367 9.36 -7.72 25.12
N ILE A 368 10.47 -8.30 25.55
CA ILE A 368 10.54 -9.74 25.81
C ILE A 368 10.23 -9.96 27.28
N ARG A 369 9.37 -10.94 27.56
CA ARG A 369 9.03 -11.35 28.92
C ARG A 369 9.23 -12.85 29.10
N LYS A 370 9.99 -13.22 30.13
CA LYS A 370 10.28 -14.63 30.44
C LYS A 370 9.05 -15.33 31.04
N GLY A 371 8.73 -16.48 30.45
CA GLY A 371 7.70 -17.40 30.89
C GLY A 371 8.09 -18.25 32.09
N ALA A 372 7.20 -19.16 32.48
CA ALA A 372 7.44 -20.07 33.60
C ALA A 372 8.38 -21.23 33.24
N GLY A 373 8.52 -21.55 31.96
CA GLY A 373 9.28 -22.70 31.49
C GLY A 373 10.79 -22.45 31.38
N ASN A 374 11.53 -23.56 31.32
CA ASN A 374 12.95 -23.52 31.00
C ASN A 374 13.14 -23.19 29.52
N SER A 375 13.94 -22.18 29.25
CA SER A 375 14.26 -21.70 27.90
C SER A 375 15.68 -22.12 27.53
N SER A 376 15.87 -22.50 26.28
CA SER A 376 17.18 -22.80 25.69
C SER A 376 17.80 -21.60 24.97
N GLY A 377 17.08 -20.50 24.83
CA GLY A 377 17.45 -19.39 23.96
C GLY A 377 16.68 -18.13 24.33
N GLY A 378 15.90 -17.60 23.39
CA GLY A 378 15.06 -16.42 23.61
C GLY A 378 14.38 -15.96 22.34
N PHE A 379 14.18 -14.65 22.20
CA PHE A 379 13.67 -14.05 20.97
C PHE A 379 14.75 -13.21 20.29
N SER A 380 14.81 -13.33 18.98
CA SER A 380 15.61 -12.49 18.10
C SER A 380 14.70 -11.69 17.18
N ILE A 381 15.06 -10.47 16.84
CA ILE A 381 14.38 -9.64 15.84
C ILE A 381 15.38 -9.02 14.86
N ASP A 382 14.93 -8.84 13.62
CA ASP A 382 15.71 -8.26 12.53
C ASP A 382 14.79 -7.61 11.48
N ASP A 383 15.38 -6.86 10.54
CA ASP A 383 14.70 -6.25 9.37
C ASP A 383 13.41 -5.48 9.75
N ILE A 384 13.52 -4.62 10.76
CA ILE A 384 12.41 -3.80 11.25
C ILE A 384 12.10 -2.71 10.22
N ASN A 385 10.85 -2.61 9.79
CA ASN A 385 10.34 -1.61 8.88
C ASN A 385 9.05 -1.01 9.45
N LEU A 386 8.94 0.31 9.43
CA LEU A 386 7.73 1.02 9.83
C LEU A 386 7.34 2.00 8.73
N SER A 387 6.06 1.99 8.38
CA SER A 387 5.48 2.92 7.42
C SER A 387 4.05 3.27 7.79
N GLU A 388 3.59 4.46 7.41
CA GLU A 388 2.20 4.89 7.49
C GLU A 388 1.38 4.30 6.33
N THR A 389 1.36 2.97 6.26
CA THR A 389 0.59 2.19 5.29
C THR A 389 -0.29 1.19 6.02
N GLU A 390 -1.28 0.63 5.32
CA GLU A 390 -2.13 -0.42 5.88
C GLU A 390 -1.37 -1.75 5.90
N CYS A 391 -1.39 -2.43 7.05
CA CYS A 391 -0.87 -3.78 7.12
C CYS A 391 -1.71 -4.75 6.29
N PRO A 392 -1.09 -5.84 5.82
CA PRO A 392 -1.87 -6.91 5.24
C PRO A 392 -2.82 -7.56 6.23
N HIS A 393 -3.93 -8.05 5.72
CA HIS A 393 -4.94 -8.74 6.52
C HIS A 393 -4.53 -10.18 6.82
N VAL A 394 -3.81 -10.82 5.87
CA VAL A 394 -3.26 -12.16 6.05
C VAL A 394 -1.82 -12.17 5.54
N THR A 395 -0.95 -12.74 6.34
CA THR A 395 0.42 -13.07 5.97
C THR A 395 0.61 -14.57 6.17
N MET A 396 0.96 -15.28 5.09
CA MET A 396 1.19 -16.71 5.08
C MET A 396 2.63 -16.95 4.64
N GLN A 397 3.45 -17.40 5.58
CA GLN A 397 4.80 -17.85 5.31
C GLN A 397 4.81 -19.35 5.11
N ILE A 398 5.40 -19.82 4.01
CA ILE A 398 5.60 -21.23 3.73
C ILE A 398 7.11 -21.46 3.70
N ASN A 399 7.61 -22.21 4.68
CA ASN A 399 9.02 -22.59 4.78
C ASN A 399 9.33 -23.72 3.80
N ASP A 400 10.59 -23.82 3.38
CA ASP A 400 11.06 -24.81 2.39
C ASP A 400 10.20 -24.84 1.12
N PHE A 401 9.75 -23.66 0.65
CA PHE A 401 8.66 -23.55 -0.33
C PHE A 401 8.98 -24.21 -1.67
N GLU A 402 10.23 -24.14 -2.14
CA GLU A 402 10.63 -24.82 -3.39
C GLU A 402 10.43 -26.33 -3.29
N ASN A 403 10.79 -26.94 -2.15
CA ASN A 403 10.56 -28.35 -1.91
C ASN A 403 9.06 -28.68 -1.79
N VAL A 404 8.30 -27.85 -1.06
CA VAL A 404 6.84 -28.00 -0.94
C VAL A 404 6.18 -27.94 -2.32
N LEU A 405 6.56 -26.97 -3.16
CA LEU A 405 6.04 -26.81 -4.52
C LEU A 405 6.36 -28.02 -5.41
N ASN A 406 7.57 -28.56 -5.33
CA ASN A 406 8.04 -29.66 -6.17
C ASN A 406 7.51 -31.04 -5.76
N THR A 407 7.21 -31.24 -4.47
CA THR A 407 6.86 -32.57 -3.91
C THR A 407 5.36 -32.75 -3.64
N SER A 408 4.60 -31.66 -3.54
CA SER A 408 3.16 -31.72 -3.32
C SER A 408 2.43 -32.30 -4.53
N GLU A 409 1.31 -32.98 -4.27
CA GLU A 409 0.44 -33.45 -5.35
C GLU A 409 -0.15 -32.25 -6.12
N TYR A 410 -0.36 -32.42 -7.42
CA TYR A 410 -0.93 -31.39 -8.28
C TYR A 410 -2.30 -30.95 -7.73
N GLY A 411 -2.48 -29.65 -7.51
CA GLY A 411 -3.71 -29.07 -6.97
C GLY A 411 -3.77 -29.02 -5.43
N THR A 412 -2.70 -29.42 -4.73
CA THR A 412 -2.59 -29.24 -3.27
C THR A 412 -2.79 -27.76 -2.91
N THR A 413 -3.67 -27.49 -1.96
CA THR A 413 -3.97 -26.12 -1.51
C THR A 413 -3.52 -25.93 -0.07
N LEU A 414 -2.69 -24.92 0.16
CA LEU A 414 -2.25 -24.48 1.48
C LEU A 414 -3.10 -23.29 1.91
N TYR A 415 -3.99 -23.51 2.87
CA TYR A 415 -4.93 -22.49 3.34
C TYR A 415 -4.39 -21.70 4.54
N SER A 416 -4.74 -20.42 4.59
CA SER A 416 -4.68 -19.63 5.81
C SER A 416 -5.75 -20.06 6.81
N GLN A 417 -5.57 -19.64 8.07
CA GLN A 417 -6.70 -19.62 9.00
C GLN A 417 -7.83 -18.74 8.46
N ARG A 418 -9.05 -19.07 8.87
CA ARG A 418 -10.26 -18.30 8.57
C ARG A 418 -10.17 -16.91 9.19
N GLN A 419 -10.51 -15.90 8.38
CA GLN A 419 -10.51 -14.49 8.76
C GLN A 419 -11.88 -13.85 8.53
N TYR A 420 -12.06 -12.65 9.08
CA TYR A 420 -13.19 -11.77 8.81
C TYR A 420 -12.69 -10.44 8.25
N SER A 421 -13.25 -10.02 7.13
CA SER A 421 -12.99 -8.69 6.57
C SER A 421 -13.57 -7.60 7.46
N SER A 422 -13.14 -6.35 7.25
CA SER A 422 -13.74 -5.18 7.91
C SER A 422 -15.26 -5.04 7.70
N GLY A 423 -15.78 -5.60 6.59
CA GLY A 423 -17.20 -5.66 6.29
C GLY A 423 -17.95 -6.83 6.94
N GLY A 424 -17.28 -7.72 7.66
CA GLY A 424 -17.87 -8.88 8.32
C GLY A 424 -17.97 -10.15 7.47
N TYR A 425 -17.50 -10.14 6.22
CA TYR A 425 -17.42 -11.34 5.38
C TYR A 425 -16.32 -12.27 5.87
N ALA A 426 -16.65 -13.55 6.07
CA ALA A 426 -15.67 -14.57 6.40
C ALA A 426 -14.97 -15.09 5.13
N TYR A 427 -13.66 -15.28 5.21
CA TYR A 427 -12.87 -15.78 4.09
C TYR A 427 -11.63 -16.54 4.58
N ALA A 428 -11.07 -17.37 3.71
CA ALA A 428 -9.72 -17.88 3.81
C ALA A 428 -8.98 -17.57 2.50
N VAL A 429 -7.66 -17.61 2.54
CA VAL A 429 -6.83 -17.47 1.36
C VAL A 429 -5.99 -18.73 1.17
N GLY A 430 -5.70 -19.08 -0.07
CA GLY A 430 -5.03 -20.33 -0.41
C GLY A 430 -3.96 -20.14 -1.47
N THR A 431 -2.83 -20.82 -1.27
CA THR A 431 -1.82 -21.05 -2.31
C THR A 431 -2.02 -22.45 -2.88
N VAL A 432 -2.37 -22.54 -4.16
CA VAL A 432 -2.57 -23.81 -4.88
C VAL A 432 -1.31 -24.15 -5.67
N LEU A 433 -0.80 -25.36 -5.50
CA LEU A 433 0.48 -25.82 -6.05
C LEU A 433 0.27 -26.67 -7.30
N PHE A 434 1.00 -26.36 -8.38
CA PHE A 434 0.91 -27.03 -9.67
C PHE A 434 2.29 -27.50 -10.18
N ASN A 435 3.14 -27.95 -9.26
CA ASN A 435 4.52 -28.43 -9.46
C ASN A 435 5.52 -27.38 -9.98
N THR A 436 5.27 -26.78 -11.15
CA THR A 436 6.19 -25.80 -11.78
C THR A 436 5.79 -24.34 -11.53
N HIS A 437 4.56 -24.14 -11.08
CA HIS A 437 3.97 -22.85 -10.80
C HIS A 437 2.93 -23.00 -9.69
N PHE A 438 2.46 -21.88 -9.18
CA PHE A 438 1.41 -21.85 -8.18
C PHE A 438 0.44 -20.71 -8.47
N GLY A 439 -0.75 -20.85 -7.90
CA GLY A 439 -1.81 -19.87 -7.94
C GLY A 439 -2.16 -19.35 -6.56
N LEU A 440 -2.68 -18.12 -6.50
CA LEU A 440 -3.16 -17.50 -5.27
C LEU A 440 -4.66 -17.25 -5.39
N PHE A 441 -5.40 -17.62 -4.36
CA PHE A 441 -6.85 -17.63 -4.33
C PHE A 441 -7.40 -17.10 -3.00
N VAL A 442 -8.60 -16.53 -3.07
CA VAL A 442 -9.45 -16.25 -1.93
C VAL A 442 -10.68 -17.13 -2.01
N GLN A 443 -11.17 -17.57 -0.86
CA GLN A 443 -12.38 -18.37 -0.73
C GLN A 443 -13.28 -17.72 0.31
N LEU A 444 -14.49 -17.34 -0.08
CA LEU A 444 -15.51 -16.91 0.88
C LEU A 444 -16.01 -18.13 1.66
N LEU A 445 -16.17 -17.96 2.97
CA LEU A 445 -16.63 -19.00 3.89
C LEU A 445 -17.93 -18.53 4.56
N SER A 446 -18.83 -19.44 4.90
CA SER A 446 -20.06 -19.08 5.60
C SER A 446 -19.76 -18.50 6.98
N GLY A 447 -20.05 -17.21 7.17
CA GLY A 447 -19.85 -16.38 8.34
C GLY A 447 -20.97 -16.40 9.37
N LYS A 448 -20.66 -15.89 10.56
CA LYS A 448 -21.66 -15.53 11.59
C LYS A 448 -22.58 -14.40 11.15
N TYR A 449 -22.11 -13.54 10.24
CA TYR A 449 -22.78 -12.30 9.87
C TYR A 449 -23.55 -12.39 8.55
N ASP A 450 -23.48 -13.52 7.83
CA ASP A 450 -23.98 -13.66 6.45
C ASP A 450 -25.41 -13.16 6.25
N ASP A 451 -26.31 -13.43 7.20
CA ASP A 451 -27.73 -13.03 7.14
C ASP A 451 -27.94 -11.49 7.13
N LYS A 452 -26.90 -10.73 7.48
CA LYS A 452 -26.92 -9.26 7.53
C LYS A 452 -26.07 -8.62 6.43
N LEU A 453 -25.39 -9.42 5.61
CA LEU A 453 -24.48 -8.93 4.58
C LEU A 453 -25.17 -8.81 3.23
N GLU A 454 -24.66 -7.89 2.40
CA GLU A 454 -25.10 -7.74 1.01
C GLU A 454 -24.45 -8.85 0.16
N TRP A 455 -25.28 -9.55 -0.62
CA TRP A 455 -24.88 -10.61 -1.54
C TRP A 455 -25.50 -10.38 -2.93
N PRO A 456 -24.77 -10.67 -4.03
CA PRO A 456 -23.35 -11.05 -4.10
C PRO A 456 -22.41 -9.95 -3.58
N LEU A 457 -21.19 -10.32 -3.17
CA LEU A 457 -20.21 -9.42 -2.53
C LEU A 457 -19.99 -8.14 -3.37
N PRO A 458 -20.34 -6.93 -2.88
CA PRO A 458 -20.35 -5.74 -3.72
C PRO A 458 -19.00 -5.01 -3.74
N GLN A 459 -18.28 -5.04 -4.87
CA GLN A 459 -17.16 -4.14 -5.20
C GLN A 459 -16.04 -4.09 -4.14
N ARG A 460 -15.62 -5.26 -3.67
CA ARG A 460 -14.49 -5.43 -2.74
C ARG A 460 -13.26 -5.82 -3.52
N GLN A 461 -12.16 -5.09 -3.35
CA GLN A 461 -10.89 -5.46 -3.96
C GLN A 461 -10.13 -6.42 -3.04
N VAL A 462 -9.62 -7.49 -3.63
CA VAL A 462 -8.71 -8.44 -3.00
C VAL A 462 -7.37 -8.37 -3.73
N THR A 463 -6.29 -8.22 -2.98
CA THR A 463 -4.93 -8.18 -3.54
C THR A 463 -4.09 -9.32 -2.99
N PHE A 464 -3.52 -10.06 -3.93
CA PHE A 464 -2.55 -11.13 -3.74
C PHE A 464 -1.16 -10.55 -3.94
N GLN A 465 -0.24 -10.83 -3.03
CA GLN A 465 1.14 -10.40 -3.13
C GLN A 465 2.08 -11.53 -2.73
N MET A 466 3.12 -11.76 -3.53
CA MET A 466 4.32 -12.50 -3.14
C MET A 466 5.37 -11.47 -2.77
N LEU A 467 5.81 -11.50 -1.52
CA LEU A 467 6.68 -10.47 -0.94
C LEU A 467 8.12 -10.66 -1.42
N ASP A 468 8.70 -9.60 -1.99
CA ASP A 468 10.15 -9.48 -2.11
C ASP A 468 10.71 -9.16 -0.72
N GLN A 469 11.43 -10.09 -0.10
CA GLN A 469 11.83 -10.03 1.31
C GLN A 469 13.10 -9.19 1.51
N ASN A 470 13.25 -8.14 0.71
CA ASN A 470 14.35 -7.20 0.84
C ASN A 470 14.29 -6.54 2.24
N PRO A 471 15.43 -6.43 2.95
CA PRO A 471 15.50 -5.82 4.27
C PRO A 471 14.84 -4.45 4.35
N ASN A 472 15.01 -3.61 3.33
CA ASN A 472 14.45 -2.27 3.29
C ASN A 472 13.17 -2.25 2.46
N ILE A 473 12.04 -1.92 3.09
CA ILE A 473 10.72 -1.87 2.44
C ILE A 473 10.68 -0.94 1.22
N GLN A 474 11.52 0.11 1.18
CA GLN A 474 11.57 1.03 0.04
C GLN A 474 12.26 0.43 -1.20
N LEU A 475 13.03 -0.66 -1.03
CA LEU A 475 13.73 -1.37 -2.10
C LEU A 475 12.99 -2.62 -2.57
N GLN A 476 11.89 -2.99 -1.91
CA GLN A 476 11.08 -4.15 -2.29
C GLN A 476 10.39 -3.92 -3.64
N MET A 477 10.43 -4.94 -4.48
CA MET A 477 9.71 -5.02 -5.76
C MET A 477 8.82 -6.26 -5.75
N SER A 478 7.76 -6.22 -4.95
CA SER A 478 6.92 -7.39 -4.74
C SER A 478 6.05 -7.70 -5.95
N LYS A 479 5.77 -8.98 -6.21
CA LYS A 479 4.82 -9.36 -7.27
C LYS A 479 3.41 -9.29 -6.70
N GLN A 480 2.53 -8.51 -7.31
CA GLN A 480 1.14 -8.40 -6.84
C GLN A 480 0.09 -8.45 -7.96
N ARG A 481 -1.10 -8.93 -7.62
CA ARG A 481 -2.29 -8.93 -8.48
C ARG A 481 -3.54 -8.62 -7.67
N SER A 482 -4.40 -7.78 -8.22
CA SER A 482 -5.69 -7.43 -7.61
C SER A 482 -6.84 -7.95 -8.45
N ILE A 483 -7.89 -8.40 -7.78
CA ILE A 483 -9.19 -8.70 -8.36
C ILE A 483 -10.26 -7.94 -7.57
N THR A 484 -11.40 -7.65 -8.19
CA THR A 484 -12.51 -6.98 -7.51
C THR A 484 -13.75 -7.82 -7.65
N SER A 485 -14.52 -7.95 -6.56
CA SER A 485 -15.80 -8.64 -6.60
C SER A 485 -16.80 -7.90 -7.48
N ASP A 486 -17.29 -8.60 -8.49
CA ASP A 486 -18.24 -8.13 -9.47
C ASP A 486 -19.38 -9.14 -9.63
N LEU A 487 -20.39 -8.79 -10.45
CA LEU A 487 -21.52 -9.66 -10.75
C LEU A 487 -21.15 -10.69 -11.84
N SER A 488 -19.97 -11.30 -11.74
CA SER A 488 -19.56 -12.38 -12.63
C SER A 488 -20.35 -13.66 -12.32
N VAL A 489 -20.94 -14.23 -13.36
CA VAL A 489 -21.70 -15.49 -13.30
C VAL A 489 -20.72 -16.66 -13.52
N SER A 490 -20.90 -17.75 -12.78
CA SER A 490 -20.20 -19.01 -13.01
C SER A 490 -20.57 -19.59 -14.39
N GLU A 491 -19.62 -20.24 -15.07
CA GLU A 491 -19.88 -20.85 -16.39
C GLU A 491 -20.83 -22.06 -16.33
N SER A 492 -21.02 -22.67 -15.16
CA SER A 492 -21.76 -23.94 -15.03
C SER A 492 -23.22 -23.79 -14.61
N ASP A 493 -23.59 -22.72 -13.91
CA ASP A 493 -24.91 -22.49 -13.34
C ASP A 493 -25.10 -20.97 -13.20
N ASP A 494 -26.31 -20.43 -13.40
CA ASP A 494 -26.69 -19.00 -13.29
C ASP A 494 -26.49 -18.41 -11.85
N THR A 495 -25.37 -18.72 -11.22
CA THR A 495 -24.95 -18.39 -9.85
C THR A 495 -23.75 -17.45 -9.90
N PHE A 496 -23.73 -16.46 -9.01
CA PHE A 496 -22.63 -15.50 -8.97
C PHE A 496 -21.42 -16.10 -8.25
N LEU A 497 -20.20 -15.86 -8.75
CA LEU A 497 -18.97 -16.39 -8.12
C LEU A 497 -18.79 -15.90 -6.68
N TRP A 498 -19.24 -14.68 -6.40
CA TRP A 498 -19.11 -14.01 -5.11
C TRP A 498 -20.40 -14.05 -4.28
N ASP A 499 -21.28 -15.02 -4.52
CA ASP A 499 -22.53 -15.17 -3.77
C ASP A 499 -22.30 -15.78 -2.37
N ASN A 500 -23.38 -15.83 -1.58
CA ASN A 500 -23.36 -16.36 -0.23
C ASN A 500 -22.87 -17.83 -0.22
N PRO A 501 -21.77 -18.16 0.47
CA PRO A 501 -21.25 -19.53 0.54
C PRO A 501 -22.28 -20.56 1.03
N ARG A 502 -23.29 -20.16 1.81
CA ARG A 502 -24.37 -21.07 2.24
C ARG A 502 -25.29 -21.50 1.10
N GLU A 503 -25.33 -20.73 0.01
CA GLU A 503 -26.18 -20.99 -1.16
C GLU A 503 -25.41 -21.70 -2.28
N ILE A 504 -24.17 -21.28 -2.52
CA ILE A 504 -23.36 -21.77 -3.65
C ILE A 504 -22.18 -22.67 -3.25
N GLY A 505 -21.89 -22.77 -1.94
CA GLY A 505 -20.67 -23.39 -1.44
C GLY A 505 -20.81 -24.88 -1.11
N THR A 506 -19.66 -25.53 -1.00
CA THR A 506 -19.57 -26.94 -0.58
C THR A 506 -19.46 -27.01 0.95
N PRO A 507 -20.26 -27.83 1.64
CA PRO A 507 -20.14 -28.00 3.09
C PRO A 507 -18.91 -28.82 3.45
N TYR A 508 -18.21 -28.42 4.50
CA TYR A 508 -17.15 -29.19 5.17
C TYR A 508 -17.20 -28.98 6.69
N VAL A 509 -16.60 -29.90 7.43
CA VAL A 509 -16.48 -29.79 8.89
C VAL A 509 -15.12 -29.21 9.22
N ASP A 510 -15.10 -28.11 9.96
CA ASP A 510 -13.86 -27.43 10.35
C ASP A 510 -13.19 -28.08 11.57
N GLU A 511 -12.04 -27.53 11.98
CA GLU A 511 -11.27 -28.01 13.13
C GLU A 511 -12.05 -27.92 14.46
N ASN A 512 -13.08 -27.08 14.54
CA ASN A 512 -13.95 -26.91 15.70
C ASN A 512 -15.19 -27.82 15.65
N ASN A 513 -15.25 -28.74 14.68
CA ASN A 513 -16.39 -29.62 14.42
C ASN A 513 -17.67 -28.85 14.05
N GLU A 514 -17.54 -27.64 13.49
CA GLU A 514 -18.63 -26.84 12.93
C GLU A 514 -18.78 -27.11 11.42
N THR A 515 -20.02 -27.21 10.94
CA THR A 515 -20.28 -27.26 9.50
C THR A 515 -20.17 -25.86 8.91
N ILE A 516 -19.20 -25.66 8.02
CA ILE A 516 -18.96 -24.42 7.28
C ILE A 516 -19.17 -24.71 5.79
N TYR A 517 -19.71 -23.73 5.06
CA TYR A 517 -19.80 -23.78 3.61
C TYR A 517 -18.67 -22.97 2.99
N ALA A 518 -17.95 -23.57 2.06
CA ALA A 518 -16.87 -22.94 1.32
C ALA A 518 -17.33 -22.61 -0.10
N GLY A 519 -17.29 -21.33 -0.46
CA GLY A 519 -17.55 -20.88 -1.83
C GLY A 519 -16.45 -21.34 -2.81
N PRO A 520 -16.55 -20.96 -4.10
CA PRO A 520 -15.52 -21.27 -5.07
C PRO A 520 -14.19 -20.58 -4.72
N LEU A 521 -13.08 -21.17 -5.18
CA LEU A 521 -11.76 -20.53 -5.13
C LEU A 521 -11.67 -19.47 -6.23
N ILE A 522 -11.47 -18.22 -5.84
CA ILE A 522 -11.44 -17.08 -6.77
C ILE A 522 -10.04 -16.48 -6.75
N GLY A 523 -9.38 -16.42 -7.90
CA GLY A 523 -7.98 -16.02 -7.96
C GLY A 523 -7.34 -16.28 -9.32
N ARG A 524 -6.03 -16.55 -9.32
CA ARG A 524 -5.28 -16.85 -10.54
C ARG A 524 -4.52 -18.15 -10.38
N THR A 525 -4.79 -19.11 -11.27
CA THR A 525 -4.09 -20.39 -11.35
C THR A 525 -2.60 -20.22 -11.66
N PHE A 526 -2.26 -19.28 -12.56
CA PHE A 526 -0.88 -18.99 -12.95
C PHE A 526 -0.47 -17.64 -12.37
N PHE A 527 -0.06 -17.62 -11.10
CA PHE A 527 0.41 -16.39 -10.44
C PHE A 527 1.92 -16.19 -10.66
N ALA A 528 2.73 -17.19 -10.30
CA ALA A 528 4.17 -17.18 -10.54
C ALA A 528 4.74 -18.60 -10.71
N THR A 529 5.90 -18.66 -11.35
CA THR A 529 6.64 -19.91 -11.59
C THR A 529 7.75 -20.14 -10.55
N ALA A 530 8.25 -21.37 -10.46
CA ALA A 530 9.40 -21.70 -9.62
C ALA A 530 10.67 -20.91 -9.99
N GLU A 531 10.87 -20.57 -11.26
CA GLU A 531 12.02 -19.76 -11.70
C GLU A 531 11.91 -18.31 -11.25
N GLU A 532 10.70 -17.74 -11.23
CA GLU A 532 10.48 -16.38 -10.73
C GLU A 532 10.77 -16.25 -9.22
N LEU A 533 10.68 -17.34 -8.45
CA LEU A 533 11.03 -17.36 -7.02
C LEU A 533 12.53 -17.17 -6.77
N LYS A 534 13.37 -17.53 -7.73
CA LYS A 534 14.85 -17.47 -7.63
C LYS A 534 15.41 -16.08 -7.87
N VAL A 535 14.55 -15.14 -8.24
CA VAL A 535 14.92 -13.78 -8.59
C VAL A 535 14.64 -12.86 -7.41
N ARG A 536 15.57 -11.96 -7.08
CA ARG A 536 15.49 -11.10 -5.89
C ARG A 536 15.33 -11.93 -4.61
N ASP A 537 14.63 -11.39 -3.59
CA ASP A 537 14.47 -12.03 -2.28
C ASP A 537 13.07 -12.66 -2.11
N PHE A 538 12.46 -13.17 -3.19
CA PHE A 538 11.15 -13.86 -3.07
C PHE A 538 11.24 -15.16 -2.28
N LEU A 539 12.33 -15.91 -2.46
CA LEU A 539 12.68 -17.06 -1.65
C LEU A 539 13.89 -16.71 -0.78
N LYS A 540 13.67 -16.47 0.51
CA LYS A 540 14.72 -16.06 1.46
C LYS A 540 14.83 -17.07 2.60
N GLY A 541 16.01 -17.65 2.79
CA GLY A 541 16.20 -18.76 3.74
C GLY A 541 15.27 -19.95 3.49
N GLY A 542 14.99 -20.27 2.22
CA GLY A 542 14.04 -21.32 1.82
C GLY A 542 12.56 -20.96 2.00
N SER A 543 12.25 -19.80 2.57
CA SER A 543 10.87 -19.39 2.89
C SER A 543 10.31 -18.44 1.85
N ALA A 544 9.04 -18.65 1.47
CA ALA A 544 8.26 -17.73 0.65
C ALA A 544 7.14 -17.11 1.49
N VAL A 545 6.88 -15.82 1.28
CA VAL A 545 5.85 -15.07 2.03
C VAL A 545 4.77 -14.57 1.08
N PHE A 546 3.54 -15.00 1.34
CA PHE A 546 2.34 -14.59 0.62
C PHE A 546 1.51 -13.67 1.50
N VAL A 547 1.10 -12.55 0.94
CA VAL A 547 0.45 -11.45 1.63
C VAL A 547 -0.87 -11.14 0.94
N PHE A 548 -1.93 -10.98 1.72
CA PHE A 548 -3.27 -10.77 1.20
C PHE A 548 -3.94 -9.56 1.87
N ARG A 549 -4.59 -8.73 1.05
CA ARG A 549 -5.38 -7.58 1.49
C ARG A 549 -6.81 -7.72 1.00
N PHE A 550 -7.78 -7.59 1.91
CA PHE A 550 -9.20 -7.61 1.60
C PHE A 550 -9.80 -6.22 1.92
N GLU A 551 -9.95 -5.40 0.90
CA GLU A 551 -10.19 -3.96 1.09
C GLU A 551 -11.67 -3.59 1.27
N GLY A 552 -11.87 -2.32 1.64
CA GLY A 552 -13.17 -1.67 1.72
C GLY A 552 -14.00 -1.75 0.43
N ARG A 553 -15.28 -1.36 0.52
CA ARG A 553 -16.12 -1.20 -0.68
C ARG A 553 -15.56 -0.03 -1.49
N LEU A 554 -15.20 -0.28 -2.73
CA LEU A 554 -14.82 0.80 -3.65
C LEU A 554 -16.09 1.54 -4.09
N ILE A 555 -16.11 2.87 -3.93
CA ILE A 555 -17.29 3.70 -4.23
C ILE A 555 -17.08 4.42 -5.57
N LYS A 556 -18.08 4.35 -6.47
CA LYS A 556 -18.06 4.97 -7.82
C LYS A 556 -18.11 6.52 -7.85
N LYS A 557 -18.13 7.21 -6.71
CA LYS A 557 -18.28 8.68 -6.67
C LYS A 557 -16.95 9.40 -6.88
N ASN A 558 -17.00 10.64 -7.39
CA ASN A 558 -15.85 11.54 -7.41
C ASN A 558 -15.30 11.64 -5.98
N VAL A 559 -14.08 11.17 -5.79
CA VAL A 559 -13.44 11.09 -4.48
C VAL A 559 -13.13 12.53 -4.04
N SER A 560 -13.56 12.93 -2.85
CA SER A 560 -13.07 14.16 -2.20
C SER A 560 -11.91 13.80 -1.27
N ALA A 561 -11.01 14.74 -0.96
CA ALA A 561 -9.80 14.51 -0.17
C ALA A 561 -10.02 13.76 1.16
N LYS A 562 -11.19 13.93 1.83
CA LYS A 562 -11.56 13.21 3.06
C LYS A 562 -11.82 11.71 2.89
N MET A 563 -11.91 11.21 1.66
CA MET A 563 -12.40 9.87 1.35
C MET A 563 -11.28 8.87 1.04
N ASP A 564 -10.04 9.33 0.81
CA ASP A 564 -8.87 8.47 0.53
C ASP A 564 -8.56 7.54 1.72
N CYS A 565 -8.85 7.99 2.95
CA CYS A 565 -8.72 7.19 4.17
C CYS A 565 -9.95 6.28 4.44
N ASN A 566 -11.14 6.64 3.95
CA ASN A 566 -12.38 5.90 4.20
C ASN A 566 -12.54 4.65 3.31
N LEU A 567 -11.79 4.55 2.21
CA LEU A 567 -11.78 3.35 1.36
C LEU A 567 -11.00 2.18 1.96
N ARG A 568 -10.26 2.39 3.07
CA ARG A 568 -9.23 1.47 3.59
C ARG A 568 -9.46 0.97 5.02
N GLY A 569 -10.74 0.85 5.38
CA GLY A 569 -11.15 0.17 6.60
C GLY A 569 -11.02 1.02 7.87
N ALA A 570 -12.16 1.42 8.42
CA ALA A 570 -12.24 1.76 9.84
C ALA A 570 -12.13 0.44 10.64
N CYS A 571 -11.09 0.28 11.45
CA CYS A 571 -11.06 -0.77 12.46
C CYS A 571 -12.20 -0.53 13.47
N HIS A 572 -13.14 -1.47 13.58
CA HIS A 572 -13.97 -1.58 14.77
C HIS A 572 -13.46 -2.76 15.60
N CYS A 573 -12.97 -2.45 16.81
CA CYS A 573 -12.63 -3.46 17.79
C CYS A 573 -13.88 -4.30 18.13
N PRO A 574 -13.81 -5.63 18.13
CA PRO A 574 -14.88 -6.47 18.65
C PRO A 574 -14.80 -6.46 20.18
N GLY A 575 -15.44 -5.48 20.80
CA GLY A 575 -15.65 -5.41 22.24
C GLY A 575 -17.15 -5.28 22.53
N THR A 576 -17.69 -6.25 23.28
CA THR A 576 -19.08 -6.34 23.73
C THR A 576 -19.63 -5.01 24.25
N PHE A 577 -20.68 -4.49 23.61
CA PHE A 577 -21.60 -3.53 24.23
C PHE A 577 -23.04 -3.97 23.97
N GLU A 578 -23.73 -4.25 25.07
CA GLU A 578 -25.18 -4.42 25.10
C GLU A 578 -25.88 -3.20 24.51
N SER A 579 -26.94 -3.46 23.77
CA SER A 579 -27.75 -2.50 23.04
C SER A 579 -28.31 -1.40 23.96
N LEU A 580 -27.91 -0.15 23.75
CA LEU A 580 -28.71 1.01 24.14
C LEU A 580 -29.45 1.57 22.92
N HIS A 581 -30.76 1.38 22.90
CA HIS A 581 -31.67 2.03 21.97
C HIS A 581 -31.67 3.56 22.21
N CYS A 582 -31.29 4.34 21.20
CA CYS A 582 -31.54 5.77 21.17
C CYS A 582 -32.74 6.07 20.25
N THR A 583 -33.84 6.56 20.82
CA THR A 583 -34.99 7.07 20.07
C THR A 583 -34.92 8.60 20.02
N LEU A 584 -34.80 9.17 18.82
CA LEU A 584 -34.90 10.61 18.59
C LEU A 584 -36.38 11.03 18.61
N VAL A 585 -36.80 11.81 19.61
CA VAL A 585 -38.11 12.47 19.63
C VAL A 585 -37.91 13.96 19.37
N ASN A 586 -38.50 14.45 18.27
CA ASN A 586 -38.42 15.85 17.86
C ASN A 586 -39.52 16.65 18.56
N ASN A 587 -39.14 17.64 19.38
CA ASN A 587 -40.10 18.59 19.93
C ASN A 587 -39.49 20.00 19.97
N GLY A 588 -39.69 20.77 18.90
CA GLY A 588 -39.68 22.23 18.94
C GLY A 588 -38.41 22.92 19.45
N GLY A 589 -37.24 22.61 18.88
CA GLY A 589 -36.10 23.55 18.88
C GLY A 589 -35.02 23.38 19.95
N SER A 590 -34.87 22.21 20.57
CA SER A 590 -33.70 21.89 21.42
C SER A 590 -33.39 20.39 21.39
N TYR A 591 -32.14 20.00 21.13
CA TYR A 591 -31.69 18.60 21.21
C TYR A 591 -31.41 18.23 22.67
N LEU A 592 -32.09 17.21 23.19
CA LEU A 592 -31.84 16.64 24.53
C LEU A 592 -31.25 15.22 24.36
N LEU A 593 -30.10 14.98 24.99
CA LEU A 593 -29.56 13.63 25.23
C LEU A 593 -30.05 13.18 26.61
N ALA A 594 -30.82 12.09 26.65
CA ALA A 594 -31.23 11.45 27.89
C ALA A 594 -30.47 10.13 28.03
N THR A 595 -29.52 10.06 28.97
CA THR A 595 -29.00 8.80 29.50
C THR A 595 -29.70 8.52 30.82
N GLY A 596 -30.13 7.28 31.02
CA GLY A 596 -30.77 6.84 32.26
C GLY A 596 -29.76 6.88 33.41
N GLU A 597 -29.67 8.06 34.06
CA GLU A 597 -29.24 8.37 35.43
C GLU A 597 -28.68 9.82 35.46
N GLY A 598 -29.54 10.78 35.84
CA GLY A 598 -29.13 12.13 36.26
C GLY A 598 -29.04 13.23 35.19
N ILE A 599 -29.64 14.39 35.47
CA ILE A 599 -29.62 15.60 34.63
C ILE A 599 -28.34 16.41 34.93
N LEU A 600 -27.44 16.55 33.95
CA LEU A 600 -26.33 17.51 33.98
C LEU A 600 -26.68 18.77 33.16
N VAL A 601 -26.90 19.89 33.84
CA VAL A 601 -27.10 21.20 33.20
C VAL A 601 -25.74 21.89 33.04
N ALA A 602 -25.22 21.97 31.81
CA ALA A 602 -24.05 22.79 31.51
C ALA A 602 -24.47 24.27 31.34
N LYS A 603 -24.31 25.08 32.40
CA LYS A 603 -24.37 26.55 32.33
C LYS A 603 -23.05 27.10 31.75
N LYS A 604 -23.15 27.84 30.64
CA LYS A 604 -22.04 28.64 30.08
C LYS A 604 -21.68 29.77 31.06
N ALA A 605 -20.48 29.73 31.63
CA ALA A 605 -19.98 30.76 32.54
C ALA A 605 -19.19 31.82 31.76
N GLU A 606 -19.73 33.04 31.65
CA GLU A 606 -19.00 34.25 31.28
C GLU A 606 -18.43 34.93 32.54
N LYS A 607 -17.11 35.13 32.59
CA LYS A 607 -16.41 36.14 33.40
C LYS A 607 -15.67 37.03 32.37
N GLY A 608 -15.72 38.36 32.33
CA GLY A 608 -16.04 39.36 33.33
C GLY A 608 -14.83 40.26 33.59
N ILE A 609 -14.52 41.19 32.67
CA ILE A 609 -13.61 42.34 32.92
C ILE A 609 -14.37 43.62 32.55
N LYS A 610 -14.46 44.58 33.49
CA LYS A 610 -15.13 45.89 33.32
C LYS A 610 -14.25 47.04 33.83
N LYS A 611 -14.51 48.22 33.23
CA LYS A 611 -14.15 49.64 33.55
C LYS A 611 -12.90 50.18 32.86
N ARG A 612 -12.88 51.38 32.24
CA ARG A 612 -13.69 52.62 32.38
C ARG A 612 -13.64 53.51 31.11
N GLN A 613 -14.57 54.47 31.03
CA GLN A 613 -14.88 55.45 29.97
C GLN A 613 -13.75 56.45 29.60
N ARG A 614 -13.70 56.92 28.32
CA ARG A 614 -14.04 58.30 27.85
C ARG A 614 -13.63 58.58 26.38
N ASP A 615 -14.52 59.30 25.69
CA ASP A 615 -14.32 60.34 24.66
C ASP A 615 -13.89 60.05 23.18
N LEU A 616 -14.91 60.21 22.30
CA LEU A 616 -15.03 61.16 21.16
C LEU A 616 -14.46 60.89 19.74
N ARG A 617 -15.35 61.19 18.76
CA ARG A 617 -15.24 61.53 17.31
C ARG A 617 -15.12 60.37 16.31
N ILE A 618 -16.19 60.01 15.59
CA ILE A 618 -16.76 60.66 14.38
C ILE A 618 -15.76 60.79 13.22
N GLN A 619 -15.95 59.98 12.17
CA GLN A 619 -16.22 60.50 10.83
C GLN A 619 -17.02 59.51 9.98
N LYS A 620 -18.03 60.06 9.32
CA LYS A 620 -18.98 59.43 8.40
C LYS A 620 -18.36 59.33 7.01
N THR A 621 -18.68 58.27 6.28
CA THR A 621 -19.03 58.41 4.86
C THR A 621 -20.16 57.44 4.50
N ARG A 622 -21.28 58.01 4.05
CA ARG A 622 -22.48 57.34 3.52
C ARG A 622 -22.77 58.05 2.19
N VAL A 623 -22.83 57.33 1.08
CA VAL A 623 -23.50 57.70 -0.19
C VAL A 623 -23.61 56.41 -1.01
N ASN A 624 -24.67 56.02 -1.73
CA ASN A 624 -26.12 56.19 -1.72
C ASN A 624 -26.68 55.06 -2.61
N ILE A 625 -27.85 54.55 -2.27
CA ILE A 625 -28.62 53.61 -3.10
C ILE A 625 -29.40 54.44 -4.14
N GLY A 626 -29.30 54.06 -5.42
CA GLY A 626 -30.09 54.56 -6.55
C GLY A 626 -31.08 53.51 -7.05
N VAL A 627 -32.26 53.98 -7.47
CA VAL A 627 -33.53 53.27 -7.62
C VAL A 627 -33.71 52.65 -9.03
N ALA A 628 -34.50 51.57 -9.09
CA ALA A 628 -34.92 50.75 -10.23
C ALA A 628 -35.66 51.49 -11.38
N SER A 629 -35.71 50.96 -12.62
CA SER A 629 -36.82 50.14 -13.21
C SER A 629 -36.88 50.36 -14.76
N PRO A 630 -37.67 49.66 -15.63
CA PRO A 630 -37.88 48.21 -15.88
C PRO A 630 -37.99 47.80 -17.38
N ARG A 631 -37.83 46.49 -17.68
CA ARG A 631 -38.47 45.70 -18.79
C ARG A 631 -37.84 44.29 -18.74
N TRP A 632 -38.50 43.14 -18.61
CA TRP A 632 -39.82 42.65 -19.01
C TRP A 632 -40.28 41.52 -18.07
N LYS A 633 -41.61 41.39 -17.89
CA LYS A 633 -42.32 40.27 -17.28
C LYS A 633 -42.75 39.24 -18.36
N GLU A 634 -43.16 38.07 -17.87
CA GLU A 634 -43.83 36.92 -18.53
C GLU A 634 -42.85 35.85 -19.04
N LEU A 635 -42.87 34.59 -18.62
CA LEU A 635 -43.91 33.70 -18.09
C LEU A 635 -43.31 32.70 -17.08
N MET A 636 -44.09 32.28 -16.07
CA MET A 636 -44.28 30.89 -15.63
C MET A 636 -45.18 30.89 -14.38
N LYS A 637 -46.42 30.40 -14.54
CA LYS A 637 -47.34 30.06 -13.44
C LYS A 637 -47.34 28.54 -13.28
N GLU A 638 -47.07 28.14 -12.04
CA GLU A 638 -47.63 27.01 -11.25
C GLU A 638 -47.70 25.56 -11.78
N LYS A 639 -47.10 24.69 -10.93
CA LYS A 639 -47.34 23.25 -10.64
C LYS A 639 -46.61 22.23 -11.53
N ASP A 640 -45.85 21.23 -11.04
CA ASP A 640 -45.77 20.55 -9.72
C ASP A 640 -44.29 20.13 -9.42
N PHE A 641 -43.78 20.35 -8.21
CA PHE A 641 -43.82 19.43 -7.05
C PHE A 641 -42.93 18.17 -7.14
N GLN A 642 -41.63 18.30 -7.43
CA GLN A 642 -40.64 17.26 -7.09
C GLN A 642 -39.17 17.72 -7.21
N ARG A 643 -38.80 18.82 -6.53
CA ARG A 643 -37.40 19.24 -6.33
C ARG A 643 -37.43 20.39 -5.34
N ASP A 644 -37.33 20.09 -4.05
CA ASP A 644 -36.93 21.05 -3.00
C ASP A 644 -36.75 20.32 -1.66
N ALA A 645 -36.03 19.20 -1.70
CA ALA A 645 -35.46 18.53 -0.51
C ALA A 645 -33.93 18.44 -0.58
N GLU A 646 -33.29 19.15 -1.52
CA GLU A 646 -31.83 19.12 -1.74
C GLU A 646 -31.11 20.44 -1.46
N VAL A 647 -31.80 21.50 -1.00
CA VAL A 647 -31.17 22.81 -0.74
C VAL A 647 -31.17 23.22 0.74
N ALA A 648 -31.80 22.45 1.63
CA ALA A 648 -31.86 22.77 3.07
C ALA A 648 -30.87 21.99 3.95
N CYS A 649 -29.94 21.21 3.38
CA CYS A 649 -28.87 20.52 4.12
C CYS A 649 -27.47 21.13 3.88
N PHE A 650 -27.36 22.31 3.28
CA PHE A 650 -26.06 22.90 2.91
C PHE A 650 -25.54 23.99 3.86
N LEU A 651 -26.20 24.32 4.98
CA LEU A 651 -25.75 25.45 5.81
C LEU A 651 -25.74 25.28 7.33
N LEU A 652 -26.06 24.11 7.88
CA LEU A 652 -25.64 23.80 9.25
C LEU A 652 -25.22 22.32 9.33
N ASP A 653 -23.90 22.16 9.39
CA ASP A 653 -23.13 21.05 9.95
C ASP A 653 -22.61 19.93 9.03
N ARG A 654 -22.47 20.13 7.71
CA ARG A 654 -22.05 19.04 6.81
C ARG A 654 -21.10 19.47 5.72
#